data_AF-A0A7C5PHU8-F1
#
_entry.id   AF-A0A7C5PHU8-F1
#
_cell.length_a   1.000
_cell.length_b   1.000
_cell.length_c   1.000
_cell.angle_alpha   90.00
_cell.angle_beta   90.00
_cell.angle_gamma   90.00
#
_symmetry.space_group_name_H-M   'P 1'
#
loop_
_entity.id
_entity.type
_entity.pdbx_description
1 polymer ?
#
loop_
_entity_poly.entity_id
_entity_poly.type
_entity_poly.pdbx_seq_one_letter_code
_entity_poly.pdbx_strand_id
1 'polypeptide(L)'
;MMKATHLALLLLTFSSSAFGQRPTNREAMWPAPTAEDWKRPCLIRWERSWEDAVAVSQKTHRPILICVNMDGEIASEHYAGVRYRQKEIARLYKPYVCVIASVYRHNVRDYDDQGRRIPCPRFGTVTCGEHIAIEPIIYEKFLDGKRVAPRHIMVELDGKESYDIYYALDTASVFEAIEKGIATRKIQARPDPRGDRSITERVRSRDSKDREAVEKAYIQGDKKLKRALLAEAMKNPDADPSGLLRLAIFGFDQELAAQARAALARSTRPGAAEVIHEALRAPMKAEEREALLAALERLSKRSPKARRYAVVHRGLGTGSKLLDLGRWTKGLAGAEYQPALPQLFAVGEEADRARKRLRKDRRDPAALAALAYSRLLLALEAPSARGPRRGRGPSQRELLFRDALEAAEEAAKLGAKGWKLESVLALARMAGGDRKAALPHAEKAVAALPPGETGLVSARVLHLFARLRRDAIVDAHRAKRPWPPQWLTDMDSAYRVLAGHPLGTDRQVVEHFDMLSWLDAKGRAGLALQKGLARFPASWLLHDRLRGFLLKTKGVKGLEAWYRRRLQEKRQERTLPWFAGYASIVAAEFHRRARRPEQALAAYGRALAFFKQSVDQAPETRTSAEHYVAVALASKARVLFEQGALEAATDALLRSFRTRPSAASARDGLNLSAVETARMLLRALKAEKMDSLALLLQKALDGLPPEVLELPAFERRIGPSRRGLRRRR
;
A
#
# COMPACT_ATOMS: atom_id res chain seq x y z
N MET A 1 64.82 74.37 22.83
CA MET A 1 64.93 75.33 21.70
C MET A 1 64.18 74.77 20.50
N MET A 2 63.17 75.52 20.06
CA MET A 2 62.53 75.57 18.73
C MET A 2 63.25 74.83 17.57
N LYS A 3 62.52 73.97 16.82
CA LYS A 3 61.85 74.35 15.55
C LYS A 3 61.08 73.17 14.92
N ALA A 4 59.95 73.53 14.34
CA ALA A 4 59.04 72.74 13.52
C ALA A 4 59.52 72.62 12.07
N THR A 5 59.03 71.62 11.31
CA THR A 5 58.31 71.83 10.03
C THR A 5 57.70 70.53 9.48
N HIS A 6 56.55 70.69 8.85
CA HIS A 6 55.64 69.71 8.25
C HIS A 6 56.15 69.08 6.93
N LEU A 7 55.66 67.87 6.60
CA LEU A 7 54.88 67.65 5.37
C LEU A 7 54.05 66.36 5.45
N ALA A 8 52.82 66.45 4.94
CA ALA A 8 51.76 65.45 5.00
C ALA A 8 51.85 64.37 3.91
N LEU A 9 51.37 63.16 4.21
CA LEU A 9 50.92 62.21 3.18
C LEU A 9 49.69 61.42 3.67
N LEU A 10 48.68 61.39 2.81
CA LEU A 10 47.33 60.83 2.96
C LEU A 10 47.30 59.36 3.43
N LEU A 11 46.46 59.10 4.43
CA LEU A 11 45.94 57.77 4.79
C LEU A 11 44.68 57.47 3.96
N LEU A 12 44.82 56.59 2.95
CA LEU A 12 43.70 55.94 2.25
C LEU A 12 43.27 54.71 3.05
N THR A 13 42.13 54.79 3.71
CA THR A 13 41.46 53.64 4.32
C THR A 13 40.72 52.84 3.24
N PHE A 14 41.24 51.66 2.89
CA PHE A 14 40.51 50.67 2.09
C PHE A 14 39.41 50.02 2.94
N SER A 15 38.19 50.51 2.79
CA SER A 15 36.97 49.81 3.19
C SER A 15 36.81 48.55 2.34
N SER A 16 37.12 47.38 2.92
CA SER A 16 36.82 46.09 2.32
C SER A 16 35.30 45.85 2.35
N SER A 17 34.65 46.10 1.23
CA SER A 17 33.25 45.74 0.99
C SER A 17 33.13 44.23 0.81
N ALA A 18 33.06 43.48 1.90
CA ALA A 18 32.54 42.13 1.86
C ALA A 18 31.05 42.22 1.51
N PHE A 19 30.71 41.98 0.23
CA PHE A 19 29.34 41.71 -0.19
C PHE A 19 28.86 40.43 0.52
N GLY A 20 28.28 40.61 1.70
CA GLY A 20 27.45 39.60 2.32
C GLY A 20 26.24 39.36 1.42
N GLN A 21 26.27 38.30 0.61
CA GLN A 21 25.06 37.74 0.03
C GLN A 21 24.11 37.44 1.19
N ARG A 22 23.03 38.21 1.31
CA ARG A 22 21.91 37.86 2.17
C ARG A 22 21.51 36.43 1.84
N PRO A 23 21.26 35.55 2.83
CA PRO A 23 20.77 34.21 2.55
C PRO A 23 19.47 34.34 1.76
N THR A 24 19.52 34.01 0.48
CA THR A 24 18.34 33.92 -0.36
C THR A 24 17.44 32.87 0.27
N ASN A 25 16.17 33.22 0.52
CA ASN A 25 15.20 32.25 1.02
C ASN A 25 15.25 31.01 0.10
N ARG A 26 15.30 29.80 0.68
CA ARG A 26 15.37 28.53 -0.07
C ARG A 26 14.29 28.43 -1.17
N GLU A 27 13.15 29.07 -0.97
CA GLU A 27 12.05 29.15 -1.94
C GLU A 27 12.37 30.06 -3.15
N ALA A 28 13.18 31.11 -2.97
CA ALA A 28 13.64 31.97 -4.07
C ALA A 28 14.67 31.26 -4.97
N MET A 29 15.39 30.29 -4.40
CA MET A 29 16.43 29.49 -5.06
C MET A 29 15.85 28.34 -5.89
N TRP A 30 14.73 27.79 -5.42
CA TRP A 30 14.01 26.67 -6.03
C TRP A 30 12.55 27.10 -6.25
N PRO A 31 12.26 27.97 -7.24
CA PRO A 31 10.91 28.45 -7.44
C PRO A 31 9.98 27.27 -7.69
N ALA A 32 8.85 27.26 -6.99
CA ALA A 32 7.87 26.21 -7.13
C ALA A 32 7.38 26.14 -8.59
N PRO A 33 7.29 24.95 -9.18
CA PRO A 33 6.81 24.80 -10.56
C PRO A 33 5.38 25.32 -10.71
N THR A 34 5.15 26.11 -11.75
CA THR A 34 3.81 26.62 -12.09
C THR A 34 2.93 25.52 -12.69
N ALA A 35 1.62 25.78 -12.79
CA ALA A 35 0.72 24.87 -13.49
C ALA A 35 1.12 24.67 -14.97
N GLU A 36 1.68 25.70 -15.61
CA GLU A 36 2.14 25.63 -16.99
C GLU A 36 3.41 24.80 -17.12
N ASP A 37 4.33 24.88 -16.16
CA ASP A 37 5.53 24.02 -16.13
C ASP A 37 5.13 22.54 -16.08
N TRP A 38 4.14 22.18 -15.25
CA TRP A 38 3.66 20.81 -15.15
C TRP A 38 3.00 20.27 -16.42
N LYS A 39 2.37 21.13 -17.24
CA LYS A 39 1.77 20.73 -18.53
C LYS A 39 2.82 20.34 -19.57
N ARG A 40 4.03 20.88 -19.47
CA ARG A 40 5.12 20.51 -20.38
C ARG A 40 5.48 19.03 -20.18
N PRO A 41 5.82 18.30 -21.25
CA PRO A 41 6.20 16.89 -21.12
C PRO A 41 7.56 16.75 -20.43
N CYS A 42 7.74 15.68 -19.65
CA CYS A 42 9.08 15.27 -19.23
C CYS A 42 9.91 14.88 -20.45
N LEU A 43 11.07 15.50 -20.62
CA LEU A 43 11.96 15.30 -21.77
C LEU A 43 13.06 14.27 -21.50
N ILE A 44 13.31 13.93 -20.24
CA ILE A 44 14.30 12.92 -19.85
C ILE A 44 13.78 11.53 -20.18
N ARG A 45 14.65 10.71 -20.77
CA ARG A 45 14.37 9.31 -21.09
C ARG A 45 14.93 8.43 -19.98
N TRP A 46 14.04 7.84 -19.22
CA TRP A 46 14.37 6.97 -18.10
C TRP A 46 14.31 5.51 -18.55
N GLU A 47 15.25 4.71 -18.07
CA GLU A 47 15.17 3.26 -18.18
C GLU A 47 14.17 2.71 -17.16
N ARG A 48 13.50 1.62 -17.55
CA ARG A 48 12.35 1.06 -16.81
C ARG A 48 12.76 0.15 -15.65
N SER A 49 14.02 -0.31 -15.64
CA SER A 49 14.59 -1.14 -14.58
C SER A 49 16.08 -0.88 -14.44
N TRP A 50 16.65 -1.24 -13.29
CA TRP A 50 18.09 -1.16 -13.07
C TRP A 50 18.86 -2.11 -14.00
N GLU A 51 18.35 -3.33 -14.20
CA GLU A 51 18.99 -4.35 -15.03
C GLU A 51 18.99 -3.98 -16.52
N ASP A 52 17.96 -3.26 -16.99
CA ASP A 52 17.95 -2.71 -18.34
C ASP A 52 18.95 -1.56 -18.45
N ALA A 53 19.00 -0.64 -17.48
CA ALA A 53 19.95 0.45 -17.46
C ALA A 53 21.40 -0.04 -17.51
N VAL A 54 21.75 -1.05 -16.71
CA VAL A 54 23.08 -1.68 -16.74
C VAL A 54 23.37 -2.29 -18.11
N ALA A 55 22.42 -3.03 -18.69
CA ALA A 55 22.65 -3.66 -19.99
C ALA A 55 22.77 -2.65 -21.15
N VAL A 56 21.98 -1.58 -21.12
CA VAL A 56 22.06 -0.48 -22.10
C VAL A 56 23.38 0.28 -21.92
N SER A 57 23.78 0.56 -20.68
CA SER A 57 25.05 1.19 -20.33
C SER A 57 26.23 0.39 -20.87
N GLN A 58 26.30 -0.91 -20.56
CA GLN A 58 27.32 -1.83 -21.06
C GLN A 58 27.35 -1.91 -22.59
N LYS A 59 26.18 -1.95 -23.26
CA LYS A 59 26.11 -2.03 -24.72
C LYS A 59 26.56 -0.75 -25.42
N THR A 60 26.19 0.40 -24.87
CA THR A 60 26.41 1.73 -25.47
C THR A 60 27.66 2.43 -24.96
N HIS A 61 28.33 1.85 -23.96
CA HIS A 61 29.43 2.46 -23.22
C HIS A 61 29.06 3.81 -22.60
N ARG A 62 27.78 4.05 -22.31
CA ARG A 62 27.32 5.27 -21.64
C ARG A 62 27.22 5.02 -20.14
N PRO A 63 27.67 5.95 -19.28
CA PRO A 63 27.52 5.80 -17.83
C PRO A 63 26.05 5.92 -17.43
N ILE A 64 25.70 5.42 -16.25
CA ILE A 64 24.35 5.54 -15.70
C ILE A 64 24.27 6.83 -14.89
N LEU A 65 23.22 7.63 -15.09
CA LEU A 65 22.87 8.75 -14.23
C LEU A 65 21.67 8.36 -13.37
N ILE A 66 21.88 8.25 -12.06
CA ILE A 66 20.83 8.03 -11.08
C ILE A 66 20.35 9.38 -10.59
N CYS A 67 19.05 9.63 -10.70
CA CYS A 67 18.37 10.74 -10.04
C CYS A 67 17.50 10.19 -8.90
N VAL A 68 17.55 10.82 -7.71
CA VAL A 68 16.67 10.49 -6.58
C VAL A 68 15.77 11.69 -6.27
N ASN A 69 14.45 11.50 -6.31
CA ASN A 69 13.47 12.55 -6.01
C ASN A 69 12.49 12.14 -4.90
N MET A 70 12.15 13.09 -4.02
CA MET A 70 11.11 12.93 -3.00
C MET A 70 10.03 14.00 -3.12
N ASP A 71 8.76 13.58 -3.03
CA ASP A 71 7.65 14.52 -3.07
C ASP A 71 7.62 15.41 -1.82
N GLY A 72 7.28 16.68 -2.01
CA GLY A 72 7.24 17.68 -0.93
C GLY A 72 8.60 18.25 -0.54
N GLU A 73 9.70 17.75 -1.09
CA GLU A 73 11.00 18.40 -0.99
C GLU A 73 11.13 19.42 -2.14
N ILE A 74 11.38 20.69 -1.79
CA ILE A 74 11.24 21.85 -2.70
C ILE A 74 12.12 21.69 -3.95
N ALA A 75 13.37 21.26 -3.80
CA ALA A 75 14.27 21.10 -4.94
C ALA A 75 13.83 19.92 -5.83
N SER A 76 13.37 18.83 -5.25
CA SER A 76 12.79 17.68 -5.98
C SER A 76 11.53 18.06 -6.77
N GLU A 77 10.67 18.91 -6.19
CA GLU A 77 9.51 19.49 -6.90
C GLU A 77 9.97 20.33 -8.10
N HIS A 78 10.99 21.19 -7.90
CA HIS A 78 11.55 22.01 -8.96
C HIS A 78 12.20 21.18 -10.07
N TYR A 79 12.93 20.11 -9.74
CA TYR A 79 13.50 19.20 -10.74
C TYR A 79 12.43 18.51 -11.57
N ALA A 80 11.43 17.92 -10.90
CA ALA A 80 10.36 17.19 -11.58
C ALA A 80 9.46 18.11 -12.43
N GLY A 81 9.12 19.29 -11.90
CA GLY A 81 8.20 20.23 -12.54
C GLY A 81 8.85 21.17 -13.55
N VAL A 82 10.14 21.48 -13.42
CA VAL A 82 10.84 22.44 -14.30
C VAL A 82 12.00 21.78 -15.04
N ARG A 83 13.03 21.31 -14.32
CA ARG A 83 14.31 20.94 -14.95
C ARG A 83 14.22 19.75 -15.89
N TYR A 84 13.50 18.69 -15.52
CA TYR A 84 13.31 17.53 -16.40
C TYR A 84 12.45 17.81 -17.64
N ARG A 85 11.95 19.03 -17.80
CA ARG A 85 11.12 19.48 -18.93
C ARG A 85 11.82 20.54 -19.79
N GLN A 86 13.03 20.94 -19.43
CA GLN A 86 13.87 21.88 -20.18
C GLN A 86 14.69 21.14 -21.25
N LYS A 87 14.80 21.73 -22.45
CA LYS A 87 15.51 21.11 -23.58
C LYS A 87 17.01 21.03 -23.31
N GLU A 88 17.54 22.04 -22.62
CA GLU A 88 18.94 22.19 -22.24
C GLU A 88 19.35 21.06 -21.29
N ILE A 89 18.50 20.76 -20.29
CA ILE A 89 18.73 19.66 -19.34
C ILE A 89 18.61 18.31 -20.04
N ALA A 90 17.64 18.14 -20.94
CA ALA A 90 17.53 16.92 -21.73
C ALA A 90 18.78 16.67 -22.61
N ARG A 91 19.37 17.75 -23.17
CA ARG A 91 20.63 17.68 -23.91
C ARG A 91 21.80 17.31 -22.99
N LEU A 92 21.88 17.91 -21.81
CA LEU A 92 22.90 17.61 -20.80
C LEU A 92 22.85 16.13 -20.36
N TYR A 93 21.65 15.56 -20.24
CA TYR A 93 21.47 14.17 -19.78
C TYR A 93 21.60 13.16 -20.92
N LYS A 94 21.52 13.59 -22.18
CA LYS A 94 21.60 12.72 -23.37
C LYS A 94 22.81 11.77 -23.38
N PRO A 95 24.01 12.12 -22.89
CA PRO A 95 25.13 11.17 -22.85
C PRO A 95 24.95 10.02 -21.85
N TYR A 96 24.02 10.13 -20.88
CA TYR A 96 23.83 9.15 -19.80
C TYR A 96 22.67 8.19 -20.04
N VAL A 97 22.79 6.96 -19.55
CA VAL A 97 21.64 6.07 -19.35
C VAL A 97 20.95 6.48 -18.05
N CYS A 98 19.80 7.15 -18.12
CA CYS A 98 19.19 7.74 -16.94
C CYS A 98 18.24 6.76 -16.23
N VAL A 99 18.29 6.74 -14.90
CA VAL A 99 17.29 6.08 -14.03
C VAL A 99 16.81 7.06 -12.96
N ILE A 100 15.54 6.91 -12.57
CA ILE A 100 14.91 7.74 -11.53
C ILE A 100 14.42 6.84 -10.39
N ALA A 101 14.80 7.19 -9.17
CA ALA A 101 14.38 6.54 -7.94
C ALA A 101 13.44 7.47 -7.15
N SER A 102 12.24 7.00 -6.84
CA SER A 102 11.31 7.71 -5.96
C SER A 102 10.30 6.75 -5.34
N VAL A 103 9.98 6.93 -4.06
CA VAL A 103 9.07 6.06 -3.29
C VAL A 103 7.59 6.44 -3.40
N TYR A 104 7.29 7.60 -4.01
CA TYR A 104 5.94 8.15 -4.03
C TYR A 104 5.16 7.68 -5.25
N ARG A 105 3.85 7.45 -5.09
CA ARG A 105 2.97 7.00 -6.16
C ARG A 105 2.04 8.14 -6.59
N HIS A 106 2.12 8.53 -7.86
CA HIS A 106 1.28 9.60 -8.46
C HIS A 106 0.09 9.05 -9.25
N ASN A 107 0.29 7.90 -9.92
CA ASN A 107 -0.79 7.14 -10.55
C ASN A 107 -1.19 5.95 -9.67
N VAL A 108 -2.50 5.76 -9.52
CA VAL A 108 -3.05 4.69 -8.67
C VAL A 108 -2.64 3.29 -9.16
N ARG A 109 -2.43 3.14 -10.47
CA ARG A 109 -2.00 1.91 -11.15
C ARG A 109 -0.98 2.23 -12.24
N ASP A 110 -0.18 1.24 -12.60
CA ASP A 110 0.89 1.37 -13.61
C ASP A 110 0.44 1.01 -15.02
N TYR A 111 -0.67 0.29 -15.14
CA TYR A 111 -1.26 -0.15 -16.41
C TYR A 111 -2.78 0.03 -16.40
N ASP A 112 -3.36 0.29 -17.56
CA ASP A 112 -4.81 0.29 -17.74
C ASP A 112 -5.40 -1.13 -17.89
N ASP A 113 -6.71 -1.22 -18.11
CA ASP A 113 -7.42 -2.51 -18.21
C ASP A 113 -7.07 -3.30 -19.48
N GLN A 114 -6.41 -2.67 -20.47
CA GLN A 114 -5.92 -3.30 -21.70
C GLN A 114 -4.41 -3.57 -21.65
N GLY A 115 -3.79 -3.40 -20.48
CA GLY A 115 -2.36 -3.61 -20.30
C GLY A 115 -1.48 -2.48 -20.85
N ARG A 116 -2.05 -1.33 -21.23
CA ARG A 116 -1.25 -0.17 -21.68
C ARG A 116 -0.61 0.50 -20.48
N ARG A 117 0.65 0.88 -20.61
CA ARG A 117 1.39 1.61 -19.56
C ARG A 117 0.73 2.95 -19.27
N ILE A 118 0.75 3.36 -18.00
CA ILE A 118 0.35 4.69 -17.54
C ILE A 118 1.61 5.43 -17.08
N PRO A 119 2.24 6.23 -17.96
CA PRO A 119 3.34 7.12 -17.64
C PRO A 119 3.14 7.89 -16.33
N CYS A 120 4.17 7.93 -15.49
CA CYS A 120 4.18 8.78 -14.30
C CYS A 120 4.05 10.25 -14.74
N PRO A 121 3.10 11.04 -14.22
CA PRO A 121 2.92 12.43 -14.62
C PRO A 121 4.17 13.29 -14.34
N ARG A 122 4.99 12.91 -13.35
CA ARG A 122 6.22 13.64 -13.01
C ARG A 122 7.38 13.26 -13.93
N PHE A 123 7.61 11.95 -14.12
CA PHE A 123 8.81 11.43 -14.78
C PHE A 123 8.59 10.95 -16.22
N GLY A 124 7.36 10.95 -16.73
CA GLY A 124 7.06 10.61 -18.12
C GLY A 124 7.30 9.14 -18.43
N THR A 125 8.41 8.83 -19.10
CA THR A 125 8.67 7.53 -19.77
C THR A 125 8.59 6.29 -18.88
N VAL A 126 8.61 6.44 -17.55
CA VAL A 126 8.44 5.37 -16.57
C VAL A 126 7.10 5.45 -15.84
N THR A 127 6.54 4.31 -15.46
CA THR A 127 5.37 4.21 -14.56
C THR A 127 5.77 4.46 -13.11
N CYS A 128 4.80 4.67 -12.23
CA CYS A 128 5.09 4.84 -10.80
C CYS A 128 5.74 3.59 -10.20
N GLY A 129 5.24 2.40 -10.55
CA GLY A 129 5.80 1.13 -10.10
C GLY A 129 7.26 0.93 -10.52
N GLU A 130 7.64 1.35 -11.72
CA GLU A 130 9.02 1.20 -12.22
C GLU A 130 10.01 2.06 -11.41
N HIS A 131 9.74 3.35 -11.20
CA HIS A 131 10.65 4.20 -10.41
C HIS A 131 10.64 3.90 -8.91
N ILE A 132 9.54 3.33 -8.38
CA ILE A 132 9.46 2.80 -7.01
C ILE A 132 10.26 1.51 -6.88
N ALA A 133 10.21 0.62 -7.88
CA ALA A 133 10.94 -0.65 -7.85
C ALA A 133 12.46 -0.46 -7.93
N ILE A 134 12.92 0.61 -8.59
CA ILE A 134 14.34 0.97 -8.66
C ILE A 134 14.85 1.47 -7.30
N GLU A 135 14.05 2.19 -6.51
CA GLU A 135 14.52 2.85 -5.29
C GLU A 135 15.19 1.92 -4.27
N PRO A 136 14.65 0.74 -3.91
CA PRO A 136 15.32 -0.15 -2.95
C PRO A 136 16.70 -0.62 -3.41
N ILE A 137 16.87 -0.84 -4.72
CA ILE A 137 18.14 -1.26 -5.31
C ILE A 137 19.16 -0.12 -5.17
N ILE A 138 18.75 1.11 -5.51
CA ILE A 138 19.61 2.29 -5.39
C ILE A 138 19.93 2.57 -3.92
N TYR A 139 18.93 2.44 -3.04
CA TYR A 139 19.08 2.66 -1.60
C TYR A 139 20.11 1.73 -0.97
N GLU A 140 20.08 0.45 -1.32
CA GLU A 140 21.02 -0.55 -0.81
C GLU A 140 22.42 -0.38 -1.42
N LYS A 141 22.53 -0.01 -2.70
CA LYS A 141 23.80 0.04 -3.41
C LYS A 141 24.58 1.35 -3.26
N PHE A 142 23.88 2.49 -3.24
CA PHE A 142 24.51 3.80 -3.46
C PHE A 142 24.09 4.86 -2.42
N LEU A 143 23.12 4.58 -1.54
CA LEU A 143 22.60 5.60 -0.61
C LEU A 143 23.08 5.47 0.85
N ASP A 144 23.93 4.50 1.18
CA ASP A 144 24.47 4.27 2.53
C ASP A 144 23.41 4.26 3.64
N GLY A 145 22.23 3.72 3.33
CA GLY A 145 21.11 3.67 4.27
C GLY A 145 20.41 5.02 4.51
N LYS A 146 20.75 6.09 3.80
CA LYS A 146 20.17 7.44 3.95
C LYS A 146 19.33 7.84 2.73
N ARG A 147 18.04 8.13 2.94
CA ARG A 147 17.16 8.68 1.90
C ARG A 147 17.30 10.20 1.82
N VAL A 148 18.33 10.66 1.10
CA VAL A 148 18.56 12.08 0.83
C VAL A 148 18.13 12.40 -0.60
N ALA A 149 17.36 13.48 -0.78
CA ALA A 149 16.92 13.98 -2.08
C ALA A 149 16.90 15.52 -2.11
N PRO A 150 17.06 16.14 -3.29
CA PRO A 150 17.43 15.51 -4.56
C PRO A 150 18.88 15.01 -4.51
N ARG A 151 19.19 13.94 -5.25
CA ARG A 151 20.54 13.37 -5.34
C ARG A 151 20.83 12.91 -6.76
N HIS A 152 22.03 13.18 -7.26
CA HIS A 152 22.48 12.81 -8.60
C HIS A 152 23.79 12.04 -8.52
N ILE A 153 23.81 10.82 -9.06
CA ILE A 153 24.96 9.91 -8.97
C ILE A 153 25.31 9.45 -10.38
N MET A 154 26.57 9.58 -10.77
CA MET A 154 27.09 8.91 -11.97
C MET A 154 27.70 7.58 -11.56
N VAL A 155 27.25 6.51 -12.21
CA VAL A 155 27.78 5.17 -12.04
C VAL A 155 28.42 4.71 -13.34
N GLU A 156 29.67 4.26 -13.26
CA GLU A 156 30.41 3.80 -14.41
C GLU A 156 30.10 2.36 -14.82
N LEU A 157 30.64 1.94 -15.97
CA LEU A 157 30.46 0.59 -16.51
C LEU A 157 30.86 -0.51 -15.51
N ASP A 158 31.87 -0.27 -14.66
CA ASP A 158 32.29 -1.23 -13.64
C ASP A 158 31.41 -1.21 -12.36
N GLY A 159 30.40 -0.33 -12.33
CA GLY A 159 29.47 -0.17 -11.22
C GLY A 159 29.96 0.77 -10.12
N LYS A 160 31.13 1.41 -10.25
CA LYS A 160 31.63 2.39 -9.27
C LYS A 160 31.02 3.77 -9.48
N GLU A 161 30.88 4.51 -8.39
CA GLU A 161 30.45 5.90 -8.40
C GLU A 161 31.59 6.80 -8.88
N SER A 162 31.33 7.64 -9.89
CA SER A 162 32.27 8.68 -10.32
C SER A 162 32.07 9.98 -9.56
N TYR A 163 30.82 10.31 -9.26
CA TYR A 163 30.43 11.40 -8.38
C TYR A 163 29.09 11.10 -7.74
N ASP A 164 28.83 11.78 -6.63
CA ASP A 164 27.58 11.76 -5.91
C ASP A 164 27.28 13.16 -5.34
N ILE A 165 26.19 13.76 -5.80
CA ILE A 165 25.82 15.13 -5.48
C ILE A 165 24.51 15.13 -4.70
N TYR A 166 24.56 15.56 -3.44
CA TYR A 166 23.41 15.80 -2.58
C TYR A 166 23.65 17.03 -1.69
N TYR A 167 22.58 17.64 -1.16
CA TYR A 167 22.63 18.93 -0.45
C TYR A 167 23.21 20.11 -1.25
N ALA A 168 23.20 20.03 -2.59
CA ALA A 168 23.55 21.16 -3.43
C ALA A 168 22.59 22.32 -3.17
N LEU A 169 23.14 23.51 -2.91
CA LEU A 169 22.35 24.70 -2.66
C LEU A 169 21.88 25.35 -3.96
N ASP A 170 22.40 24.96 -5.12
CA ASP A 170 22.03 25.56 -6.39
C ASP A 170 21.98 24.53 -7.53
N THR A 171 21.40 24.89 -8.67
CA THR A 171 21.37 24.02 -9.86
C THR A 171 22.64 24.03 -10.68
N ALA A 172 23.41 25.12 -10.63
CA ALA A 172 24.60 25.28 -11.47
C ALA A 172 25.69 24.28 -11.06
N SER A 173 25.96 24.13 -9.76
CA SER A 173 26.90 23.16 -9.21
C SER A 173 26.53 21.71 -9.57
N VAL A 174 25.23 21.38 -9.56
CA VAL A 174 24.76 20.07 -10.01
C VAL A 174 25.02 19.87 -11.50
N PHE A 175 24.70 20.85 -12.34
CA PHE A 175 24.88 20.74 -13.79
C PHE A 175 26.34 20.74 -14.20
N GLU A 176 27.19 21.53 -13.55
CA GLU A 176 28.64 21.54 -13.77
C GLU A 176 29.23 20.17 -13.46
N ALA A 177 28.85 19.54 -12.34
CA ALA A 177 29.35 18.22 -12.00
C ALA A 177 28.87 17.14 -12.99
N ILE A 178 27.61 17.21 -13.46
CA ILE A 178 27.09 16.32 -14.52
C ILE A 178 27.84 16.54 -15.84
N GLU A 179 28.13 17.78 -16.22
CA GLU A 179 28.87 18.10 -17.45
C GLU A 179 30.32 17.61 -17.35
N LYS A 180 31.00 17.93 -16.26
CA LYS A 180 32.37 17.51 -15.97
C LYS A 180 32.51 15.99 -15.92
N GLY A 181 31.51 15.28 -15.39
CA GLY A 181 31.48 13.82 -15.36
C GLY A 181 31.56 13.18 -16.74
N ILE A 182 30.96 13.78 -17.77
CA ILE A 182 31.12 13.34 -19.16
C ILE A 182 32.40 13.88 -19.78
N ALA A 183 32.69 15.18 -19.62
CA ALA A 183 33.81 15.83 -20.28
C ALA A 183 35.17 15.22 -19.88
N THR A 184 35.30 14.76 -18.64
CA THR A 184 36.53 14.14 -18.11
C THR A 184 36.58 12.62 -18.30
N ARG A 185 35.53 12.02 -18.89
CA ARG A 185 35.42 10.57 -19.02
C ARG A 185 36.34 10.04 -20.12
N LYS A 186 37.20 9.08 -19.75
CA LYS A 186 38.14 8.43 -20.69
C LYS A 186 37.45 7.46 -21.66
N ILE A 187 36.35 6.85 -21.23
CA ILE A 187 35.59 5.89 -22.05
C ILE A 187 34.64 6.66 -22.96
N GLN A 188 34.81 6.51 -24.27
CA GLN A 188 33.90 7.09 -25.25
C GLN A 188 32.64 6.22 -25.43
N ALA A 189 31.50 6.89 -25.61
CA ALA A 189 30.26 6.20 -25.96
C ALA A 189 30.38 5.57 -27.35
N ARG A 190 29.83 4.37 -27.51
CA ARG A 190 29.75 3.74 -28.83
C ARG A 190 28.71 4.46 -29.70
N PRO A 191 28.91 4.54 -31.02
CA PRO A 191 27.88 4.95 -31.95
C PRO A 191 26.61 4.16 -31.69
N ASP A 192 25.50 4.87 -31.75
CA ASP A 192 24.20 4.32 -31.45
C ASP A 192 23.81 3.25 -32.49
N PRO A 193 23.73 1.96 -32.12
CA PRO A 193 23.52 0.87 -33.08
C PRO A 193 22.05 0.76 -33.55
N ARG A 194 21.28 1.86 -33.51
CA ARG A 194 19.83 1.90 -33.72
C ARG A 194 19.41 2.14 -35.17
N GLY A 195 20.28 2.73 -36.00
CA GLY A 195 19.95 3.26 -37.33
C GLY A 195 19.10 2.34 -38.22
N ASP A 196 19.40 1.03 -38.21
CA ASP A 196 18.88 0.12 -39.23
C ASP A 196 17.93 -0.96 -38.71
N ARG A 197 17.62 -0.99 -37.40
CA ARG A 197 16.80 -2.08 -36.85
C ARG A 197 15.33 -1.94 -37.18
N SER A 198 14.79 -2.98 -37.81
CA SER A 198 13.36 -3.20 -37.99
C SER A 198 12.62 -3.24 -36.64
N ILE A 199 11.31 -2.99 -36.68
CA ILE A 199 10.49 -2.99 -35.46
C ILE A 199 10.44 -4.37 -34.77
N THR A 200 10.57 -5.46 -35.53
CA THR A 200 10.65 -6.83 -35.00
C THR A 200 11.97 -7.06 -34.28
N GLU A 201 13.11 -6.65 -34.84
CA GLU A 201 14.41 -6.76 -34.16
C GLU A 201 14.47 -5.98 -32.85
N ARG A 202 13.74 -4.86 -32.76
CA ARG A 202 13.63 -4.05 -31.53
C ARG A 202 12.94 -4.77 -30.37
N VAL A 203 12.19 -5.85 -30.62
CA VAL A 203 11.58 -6.68 -29.56
C VAL A 203 12.66 -7.24 -28.60
N ARG A 204 13.88 -7.47 -29.10
CA ARG A 204 15.02 -7.97 -28.31
C ARG A 204 15.70 -6.89 -27.48
N SER A 205 15.37 -5.62 -27.70
CA SER A 205 16.07 -4.49 -27.11
C SER A 205 15.65 -4.25 -25.66
N ARG A 206 16.64 -3.82 -24.85
CA ARG A 206 16.42 -3.41 -23.45
C ARG A 206 16.23 -1.92 -23.28
N ASP A 207 16.58 -1.13 -24.30
CA ASP A 207 16.41 0.33 -24.29
C ASP A 207 14.92 0.67 -24.20
N SER A 208 14.56 1.51 -23.24
CA SER A 208 13.18 1.92 -23.01
C SER A 208 12.52 2.54 -24.24
N LYS A 209 13.28 3.24 -25.09
CA LYS A 209 12.81 3.85 -26.35
C LYS A 209 12.41 2.79 -27.37
N ASP A 210 13.20 1.72 -27.50
CA ASP A 210 12.88 0.63 -28.42
C ASP A 210 11.63 -0.13 -27.94
N ARG A 211 11.51 -0.35 -26.63
CA ARG A 211 10.31 -0.95 -26.03
C ARG A 211 9.05 -0.10 -26.26
N GLU A 212 9.15 1.23 -26.08
CA GLU A 212 8.05 2.14 -26.40
C GLU A 212 7.67 2.08 -27.88
N ALA A 213 8.65 2.01 -28.78
CA ALA A 213 8.39 1.89 -30.22
C ALA A 213 7.67 0.57 -30.55
N VAL A 214 8.11 -0.56 -30.00
CA VAL A 214 7.49 -1.87 -30.17
C VAL A 214 6.06 -1.89 -29.62
N GLU A 215 5.84 -1.34 -28.42
CA GLU A 215 4.51 -1.25 -27.81
C GLU A 215 3.57 -0.38 -28.65
N LYS A 216 4.06 0.77 -29.15
CA LYS A 216 3.29 1.65 -30.04
C LYS A 216 2.95 0.94 -31.36
N ALA A 217 3.91 0.26 -31.97
CA ALA A 217 3.70 -0.50 -33.19
C ALA A 217 2.72 -1.66 -32.98
N TYR A 218 2.75 -2.34 -31.83
CA TYR A 218 1.77 -3.35 -31.48
C TYR A 218 0.36 -2.76 -31.36
N ILE A 219 0.20 -1.60 -30.71
CA ILE A 219 -1.12 -0.96 -30.56
C ILE A 219 -1.69 -0.53 -31.91
N GLN A 220 -0.87 0.08 -32.77
CA GLN A 220 -1.29 0.66 -34.05
C GLN A 220 -1.32 -0.36 -35.20
N GLY A 221 -0.59 -1.47 -35.06
CA GLY A 221 -0.41 -2.47 -36.09
C GLY A 221 -1.63 -3.33 -36.39
N ASP A 222 -1.64 -3.89 -37.59
CA ASP A 222 -2.58 -4.93 -38.01
C ASP A 222 -2.29 -6.27 -37.29
N LYS A 223 -3.16 -7.26 -37.52
CA LYS A 223 -3.02 -8.59 -36.89
C LYS A 223 -1.73 -9.29 -37.32
N LYS A 224 -1.25 -9.07 -38.55
CA LYS A 224 -0.02 -9.68 -39.09
C LYS A 224 1.21 -9.17 -38.33
N LEU A 225 1.35 -7.86 -38.17
CA LEU A 225 2.43 -7.24 -37.41
C LEU A 225 2.40 -7.67 -35.95
N LYS A 226 1.20 -7.67 -35.32
CA LYS A 226 1.04 -8.13 -33.92
C LYS A 226 1.54 -9.57 -33.72
N ARG A 227 1.15 -10.50 -34.60
CA ARG A 227 1.65 -11.88 -34.58
C ARG A 227 3.17 -11.94 -34.77
N ALA A 228 3.73 -11.16 -35.70
CA ALA A 228 5.16 -11.12 -35.94
C ALA A 228 5.96 -10.66 -34.70
N LEU A 229 5.50 -9.62 -34.01
CA LEU A 229 6.12 -9.13 -32.77
C LEU A 229 6.08 -10.17 -31.65
N LEU A 230 4.96 -10.88 -31.49
CA LEU A 230 4.82 -11.94 -30.48
C LEU A 230 5.64 -13.20 -30.81
N ALA A 231 5.69 -13.58 -32.09
CA ALA A 231 6.55 -14.67 -32.55
C ALA A 231 8.02 -14.36 -32.28
N GLU A 232 8.44 -13.11 -32.48
CA GLU A 232 9.80 -12.67 -32.19
C GLU A 232 10.10 -12.69 -30.68
N ALA A 233 9.15 -12.27 -29.84
CA ALA A 233 9.27 -12.40 -28.38
C ALA A 233 9.44 -13.87 -27.95
N MET A 234 8.69 -14.79 -28.57
CA MET A 234 8.76 -16.23 -28.27
C MET A 234 10.10 -16.88 -28.65
N LYS A 235 10.74 -16.40 -29.73
CA LYS A 235 12.08 -16.85 -30.15
C LYS A 235 13.19 -16.39 -29.20
N ASN A 236 12.96 -15.34 -28.42
CA ASN A 236 13.98 -14.70 -27.58
C ASN A 236 13.54 -14.68 -26.10
N PRO A 237 13.54 -15.83 -25.39
CA PRO A 237 13.06 -15.92 -24.01
C PRO A 237 13.84 -15.04 -23.01
N ASP A 238 15.07 -14.65 -23.38
CA ASP A 238 15.97 -13.79 -22.60
C ASP A 238 15.78 -12.28 -22.84
N ALA A 239 14.91 -11.85 -23.76
CA ALA A 239 14.73 -10.42 -24.11
C ALA A 239 13.89 -9.62 -23.09
N ASP A 240 13.04 -10.30 -22.32
CA ASP A 240 12.04 -9.71 -21.41
C ASP A 240 11.12 -8.63 -22.05
N PRO A 241 10.37 -8.95 -23.11
CA PRO A 241 9.42 -8.01 -23.73
C PRO A 241 8.10 -7.93 -22.93
N SER A 242 8.20 -7.82 -21.60
CA SER A 242 7.07 -7.89 -20.66
C SER A 242 5.94 -6.89 -20.97
N GLY A 243 6.26 -5.68 -21.43
CA GLY A 243 5.26 -4.68 -21.84
C GLY A 243 4.46 -5.09 -23.07
N LEU A 244 5.14 -5.61 -24.12
CA LEU A 244 4.49 -6.17 -25.31
C LEU A 244 3.59 -7.35 -24.96
N LEU A 245 4.09 -8.31 -24.18
CA LEU A 245 3.33 -9.51 -23.80
C LEU A 245 2.10 -9.14 -22.97
N ARG A 246 2.22 -8.15 -22.08
CA ARG A 246 1.10 -7.62 -21.30
C ARG A 246 0.00 -7.02 -22.19
N LEU A 247 0.36 -6.22 -23.20
CA LEU A 247 -0.60 -5.65 -24.16
C LEU A 247 -1.39 -6.74 -24.90
N ALA A 248 -0.73 -7.83 -25.26
CA ALA A 248 -1.39 -8.94 -25.94
C ALA A 248 -2.31 -9.73 -25.03
N ILE A 249 -1.90 -10.01 -23.79
CA ILE A 249 -2.68 -10.80 -22.82
C ILE A 249 -3.95 -10.10 -22.39
N PHE A 250 -3.89 -8.77 -22.17
CA PHE A 250 -5.03 -7.97 -21.72
C PHE A 250 -5.76 -7.26 -22.86
N GLY A 251 -5.34 -7.50 -24.11
CA GLY A 251 -6.10 -7.14 -25.29
C GLY A 251 -7.36 -8.00 -25.45
N PHE A 252 -8.18 -7.68 -26.44
CA PHE A 252 -9.44 -8.41 -26.71
C PHE A 252 -9.28 -9.58 -27.69
N ASP A 253 -8.10 -9.78 -28.28
CA ASP A 253 -7.84 -10.88 -29.21
C ASP A 253 -7.31 -12.11 -28.44
N GLN A 254 -8.15 -13.13 -28.32
CA GLN A 254 -7.85 -14.36 -27.57
C GLN A 254 -6.68 -15.16 -28.16
N GLU A 255 -6.49 -15.11 -29.48
CA GLU A 255 -5.41 -15.81 -30.17
C GLU A 255 -4.06 -15.18 -29.86
N LEU A 256 -3.99 -13.84 -29.96
CA LEU A 256 -2.78 -13.09 -29.59
C LEU A 256 -2.46 -13.24 -28.09
N ALA A 257 -3.49 -13.26 -27.24
CA ALA A 257 -3.32 -13.51 -25.81
C ALA A 257 -2.74 -14.90 -25.54
N ALA A 258 -3.19 -15.94 -26.24
CA ALA A 258 -2.65 -17.30 -26.15
C ALA A 258 -1.17 -17.36 -26.58
N GLN A 259 -0.82 -16.72 -27.71
CA GLN A 259 0.57 -16.64 -28.17
C GLN A 259 1.48 -15.92 -27.15
N ALA A 260 1.00 -14.84 -26.55
CA ALA A 260 1.75 -14.11 -25.53
C ALA A 260 1.93 -14.92 -24.23
N ARG A 261 0.93 -15.70 -23.82
CA ARG A 261 1.07 -16.64 -22.69
C ARG A 261 2.09 -17.73 -22.99
N ALA A 262 2.10 -18.27 -24.21
CA ALA A 262 3.10 -19.24 -24.65
C ALA A 262 4.53 -18.65 -24.63
N ALA A 263 4.70 -17.40 -25.07
CA ALA A 263 5.97 -16.69 -24.98
C ALA A 263 6.41 -16.47 -23.51
N LEU A 264 5.51 -16.05 -22.62
CA LEU A 264 5.79 -15.94 -21.19
C LEU A 264 6.19 -17.28 -20.57
N ALA A 265 5.53 -18.37 -20.92
CA ALA A 265 5.82 -19.71 -20.41
C ALA A 265 7.25 -20.17 -20.75
N ARG A 266 7.84 -19.64 -21.83
CA ARG A 266 9.24 -19.91 -22.23
C ARG A 266 10.25 -18.95 -21.62
N SER A 267 9.81 -17.82 -21.07
CA SER A 267 10.75 -16.81 -20.55
C SER A 267 11.65 -17.36 -19.44
N THR A 268 12.89 -16.90 -19.45
CA THR A 268 13.96 -17.22 -18.49
C THR A 268 14.23 -16.06 -17.53
N ARG A 269 13.57 -14.92 -17.73
CA ARG A 269 13.85 -13.66 -17.05
C ARG A 269 13.01 -13.51 -15.78
N PRO A 270 13.63 -13.12 -14.64
CA PRO A 270 12.91 -12.84 -13.41
C PRO A 270 11.77 -11.81 -13.54
N GLY A 271 11.90 -10.83 -14.44
CA GLY A 271 10.88 -9.80 -14.70
C GLY A 271 9.56 -10.36 -15.23
N ALA A 272 9.59 -11.46 -15.98
CA ALA A 272 8.39 -12.13 -16.49
C ALA A 272 7.46 -12.65 -15.39
N ALA A 273 7.98 -12.92 -14.18
CA ALA A 273 7.20 -13.49 -13.09
C ALA A 273 5.98 -12.65 -12.71
N GLU A 274 6.07 -11.32 -12.82
CA GLU A 274 4.96 -10.42 -12.53
C GLU A 274 3.87 -10.51 -13.61
N VAL A 275 4.25 -10.49 -14.89
CA VAL A 275 3.29 -10.61 -15.99
C VAL A 275 2.64 -11.99 -15.98
N ILE A 276 3.40 -13.05 -15.68
CA ILE A 276 2.84 -14.41 -15.51
C ILE A 276 1.81 -14.44 -14.38
N HIS A 277 2.15 -13.87 -13.21
CA HIS A 277 1.25 -13.81 -12.07
C HIS A 277 -0.06 -13.07 -12.39
N GLU A 278 0.02 -11.96 -13.14
CA GLU A 278 -1.15 -11.24 -13.60
C GLU A 278 -1.96 -12.02 -14.65
N ALA A 279 -1.29 -12.64 -15.62
CA ALA A 279 -1.93 -13.43 -16.67
C ALA A 279 -2.76 -14.57 -16.08
N LEU A 280 -2.26 -15.26 -15.05
CA LEU A 280 -2.94 -16.35 -14.33
C LEU A 280 -4.27 -15.95 -13.66
N ARG A 281 -4.62 -14.65 -13.66
CA ARG A 281 -5.92 -14.13 -13.18
C ARG A 281 -6.97 -14.06 -14.28
N ALA A 282 -6.56 -14.06 -15.54
CA ALA A 282 -7.47 -14.08 -16.68
C ALA A 282 -7.98 -15.52 -16.93
N PRO A 283 -9.22 -15.68 -17.45
CA PRO A 283 -9.68 -16.97 -17.95
C PRO A 283 -8.74 -17.48 -19.05
N MET A 284 -8.38 -18.76 -18.99
CA MET A 284 -7.50 -19.43 -19.95
C MET A 284 -7.71 -20.94 -19.90
N LYS A 285 -7.17 -21.65 -20.89
CA LYS A 285 -7.19 -23.12 -20.94
C LYS A 285 -6.33 -23.71 -19.81
N ALA A 286 -6.64 -24.94 -19.38
CA ALA A 286 -5.93 -25.59 -18.28
C ALA A 286 -4.44 -25.82 -18.61
N GLU A 287 -4.13 -26.19 -19.85
CA GLU A 287 -2.77 -26.38 -20.37
C GLU A 287 -2.02 -25.04 -20.40
N GLU A 288 -2.73 -23.99 -20.84
CA GLU A 288 -2.45 -22.55 -20.66
C GLU A 288 -1.82 -22.24 -19.30
N ARG A 289 -2.64 -22.56 -18.30
CA ARG A 289 -2.39 -22.28 -16.90
C ARG A 289 -1.22 -23.08 -16.34
N GLU A 290 -1.16 -24.38 -16.59
CA GLU A 290 -0.08 -25.24 -16.08
C GLU A 290 1.27 -24.86 -16.67
N ALA A 291 1.33 -24.49 -17.96
CA ALA A 291 2.57 -23.99 -18.58
C ALA A 291 3.11 -22.72 -17.89
N LEU A 292 2.22 -21.79 -17.53
CA LEU A 292 2.57 -20.59 -16.79
C LEU A 292 3.00 -20.87 -15.34
N LEU A 293 2.36 -21.83 -14.66
CA LEU A 293 2.76 -22.25 -13.32
C LEU A 293 4.14 -22.93 -13.33
N ALA A 294 4.39 -23.81 -14.30
CA ALA A 294 5.70 -24.43 -14.51
C ALA A 294 6.78 -23.37 -14.80
N ALA A 295 6.44 -22.29 -15.52
CA ALA A 295 7.35 -21.16 -15.71
C ALA A 295 7.68 -20.42 -14.40
N LEU A 296 6.70 -20.17 -13.53
CA LEU A 296 6.95 -19.59 -12.20
C LEU A 296 7.84 -20.49 -11.34
N GLU A 297 7.60 -21.80 -11.37
CA GLU A 297 8.41 -22.80 -10.65
C GLU A 297 9.85 -22.81 -11.16
N ARG A 298 10.06 -22.76 -12.48
CA ARG A 298 11.40 -22.63 -13.07
C ARG A 298 12.08 -21.33 -12.64
N LEU A 299 11.38 -20.20 -12.69
CA LEU A 299 11.89 -18.88 -12.29
C LEU A 299 12.13 -18.77 -10.78
N SER A 300 11.48 -19.59 -9.95
CA SER A 300 11.62 -19.58 -8.49
C SER A 300 13.04 -19.82 -7.98
N LYS A 301 13.87 -20.47 -8.80
CA LYS A 301 15.30 -20.72 -8.54
C LYS A 301 16.12 -19.42 -8.52
N ARG A 302 15.67 -18.39 -9.24
CA ARG A 302 16.40 -17.10 -9.41
C ARG A 302 15.61 -15.89 -8.90
N SER A 303 14.32 -16.05 -8.60
CA SER A 303 13.43 -14.96 -8.18
C SER A 303 12.61 -15.35 -6.95
N PRO A 304 12.84 -14.70 -5.78
CA PRO A 304 11.99 -14.86 -4.61
C PRO A 304 10.53 -14.49 -4.89
N LYS A 305 10.28 -13.51 -5.77
CA LYS A 305 8.95 -13.10 -6.21
C LYS A 305 8.25 -14.23 -6.99
N ALA A 306 8.95 -14.86 -7.94
CA ALA A 306 8.41 -16.01 -8.68
C ALA A 306 8.11 -17.22 -7.77
N ARG A 307 9.00 -17.51 -6.81
CA ARG A 307 8.78 -18.56 -5.80
C ARG A 307 7.50 -18.34 -5.02
N ARG A 308 7.30 -17.12 -4.51
CA ARG A 308 6.06 -16.76 -3.81
C ARG A 308 4.85 -16.96 -4.71
N TYR A 309 4.89 -16.48 -5.95
CA TYR A 309 3.74 -16.62 -6.86
C TYR A 309 3.41 -18.05 -7.23
N ALA A 310 4.41 -18.91 -7.45
CA ALA A 310 4.20 -20.34 -7.70
C ALA A 310 3.45 -20.99 -6.52
N VAL A 311 3.97 -20.79 -5.29
CA VAL A 311 3.38 -21.35 -4.07
C VAL A 311 1.96 -20.82 -3.83
N VAL A 312 1.74 -19.51 -4.07
CA VAL A 312 0.42 -18.89 -3.92
C VAL A 312 -0.61 -19.50 -4.88
N HIS A 313 -0.27 -19.62 -6.17
CA HIS A 313 -1.19 -20.18 -7.16
C HIS A 313 -1.47 -21.67 -6.93
N ARG A 314 -0.46 -22.45 -6.54
CA ARG A 314 -0.63 -23.87 -6.16
C ARG A 314 -1.50 -24.01 -4.90
N GLY A 315 -1.26 -23.18 -3.89
CA GLY A 315 -2.00 -23.21 -2.63
C GLY A 315 -3.47 -22.83 -2.80
N LEU A 316 -3.76 -21.81 -3.62
CA LEU A 316 -5.13 -21.35 -3.86
C LEU A 316 -5.86 -22.15 -4.97
N GLY A 317 -5.15 -23.02 -5.68
CA GLY A 317 -5.69 -23.90 -6.72
C GLY A 317 -6.10 -25.29 -6.22
N THR A 318 -5.74 -25.64 -4.99
CA THR A 318 -5.99 -26.97 -4.39
C THR A 318 -6.98 -26.88 -3.22
N GLY A 319 -7.58 -28.01 -2.83
CA GLY A 319 -8.44 -28.12 -1.66
C GLY A 319 -7.66 -28.43 -0.38
N SER A 320 -8.16 -28.01 0.78
CA SER A 320 -7.53 -28.38 2.05
C SER A 320 -7.71 -29.87 2.31
N LYS A 321 -6.65 -30.52 2.82
CA LYS A 321 -6.72 -31.93 3.25
C LYS A 321 -7.41 -32.09 4.61
N LEU A 322 -7.50 -31.01 5.39
CA LEU A 322 -8.07 -31.01 6.74
C LEU A 322 -9.51 -30.45 6.76
N LEU A 323 -9.91 -29.71 5.73
CA LEU A 323 -11.21 -29.05 5.65
C LEU A 323 -11.86 -29.26 4.28
N ASP A 324 -12.95 -30.05 4.27
CA ASP A 324 -13.84 -30.15 3.11
C ASP A 324 -14.77 -28.93 3.05
N LEU A 325 -14.36 -27.94 2.25
CA LEU A 325 -15.13 -26.71 2.06
C LEU A 325 -16.55 -26.93 1.52
N GLY A 326 -16.75 -27.96 0.70
CA GLY A 326 -18.08 -28.28 0.14
C GLY A 326 -19.02 -28.73 1.24
N ARG A 327 -18.58 -29.69 2.07
CA ARG A 327 -19.34 -30.19 3.22
C ARG A 327 -19.62 -29.10 4.24
N TRP A 328 -18.64 -28.25 4.54
CA TRP A 328 -18.83 -27.12 5.46
C TRP A 328 -19.82 -26.09 4.93
N THR A 329 -19.74 -25.74 3.64
CA THR A 329 -20.69 -24.80 3.03
C THR A 329 -22.12 -25.35 3.07
N LYS A 330 -22.29 -26.65 2.83
CA LYS A 330 -23.59 -27.32 2.93
C LYS A 330 -24.09 -27.42 4.38
N GLY A 331 -23.22 -27.78 5.32
CA GLY A 331 -23.57 -27.93 6.74
C GLY A 331 -23.92 -26.61 7.43
N LEU A 332 -23.38 -25.49 6.94
CA LEU A 332 -23.72 -24.14 7.42
C LEU A 332 -24.87 -23.49 6.65
N ALA A 333 -25.44 -24.16 5.64
CA ALA A 333 -26.56 -23.61 4.88
C ALA A 333 -27.77 -23.42 5.80
N GLY A 334 -28.31 -22.20 5.86
CA GLY A 334 -29.44 -21.86 6.73
C GLY A 334 -29.07 -21.53 8.18
N ALA A 335 -27.79 -21.60 8.57
CA ALA A 335 -27.37 -21.16 9.89
C ALA A 335 -27.42 -19.62 9.98
N GLU A 336 -28.28 -19.09 10.84
CA GLU A 336 -28.40 -17.65 11.06
C GLU A 336 -27.24 -17.11 11.90
N TYR A 337 -26.91 -15.83 11.74
CA TYR A 337 -25.98 -15.14 12.62
C TYR A 337 -26.52 -15.16 14.04
N GLN A 338 -25.78 -15.79 14.96
CA GLN A 338 -26.09 -15.73 16.38
C GLN A 338 -25.11 -14.80 17.08
N PRO A 339 -25.57 -13.77 17.82
CA PRO A 339 -24.69 -13.11 18.78
C PRO A 339 -24.25 -14.16 19.81
N ALA A 340 -22.94 -14.24 20.06
CA ALA A 340 -22.37 -15.24 20.95
C ALA A 340 -22.90 -15.06 22.37
N LEU A 341 -23.86 -15.88 22.77
CA LEU A 341 -24.14 -16.19 24.16
C LEU A 341 -24.37 -17.71 24.25
N PRO A 342 -23.37 -18.49 24.70
CA PRO A 342 -23.69 -19.73 25.37
C PRO A 342 -24.61 -19.37 26.54
N GLN A 343 -25.70 -20.11 26.74
CA GLN A 343 -26.39 -20.07 28.02
C GLN A 343 -25.38 -20.54 29.08
N LEU A 344 -24.67 -19.61 29.73
CA LEU A 344 -23.62 -19.89 30.73
C LEU A 344 -24.10 -20.89 31.79
N PHE A 345 -25.40 -20.85 32.06
CA PHE A 345 -26.12 -21.81 32.88
C PHE A 345 -25.93 -23.27 32.42
N ALA A 346 -26.20 -23.59 31.15
CA ALA A 346 -26.04 -24.94 30.60
C ALA A 346 -24.58 -25.42 30.63
N VAL A 347 -23.61 -24.51 30.45
CA VAL A 347 -22.18 -24.81 30.59
C VAL A 347 -21.82 -25.16 32.04
N GLY A 348 -22.40 -24.43 33.00
CA GLY A 348 -22.26 -24.69 34.43
C GLY A 348 -22.82 -26.06 34.83
N GLU A 349 -24.03 -26.40 34.38
CA GLU A 349 -24.63 -27.70 34.65
C GLU A 349 -23.79 -28.87 34.11
N GLU A 350 -23.24 -28.74 32.91
CA GLU A 350 -22.36 -29.76 32.33
C GLU A 350 -21.07 -29.92 33.13
N ALA A 351 -20.48 -28.81 33.60
CA ALA A 351 -19.32 -28.86 34.48
C ALA A 351 -19.64 -29.57 35.80
N ASP A 352 -20.83 -29.34 36.38
CA ASP A 352 -21.25 -29.99 37.62
C ASP A 352 -21.58 -31.47 37.43
N ARG A 353 -22.20 -31.86 36.30
CA ARG A 353 -22.38 -33.27 35.92
C ARG A 353 -21.03 -33.99 35.80
N ALA A 354 -20.06 -33.37 35.11
CA ALA A 354 -18.70 -33.91 34.99
C ALA A 354 -18.02 -34.05 36.37
N ARG A 355 -18.12 -33.04 37.25
CA ARG A 355 -17.59 -33.11 38.62
C ARG A 355 -18.22 -34.23 39.44
N LYS A 356 -19.55 -34.43 39.33
CA LYS A 356 -20.24 -35.52 40.01
C LYS A 356 -19.74 -36.90 39.57
N ARG A 357 -19.45 -37.08 38.27
CA ARG A 357 -18.82 -38.31 37.75
C ARG A 357 -17.41 -38.48 38.30
N LEU A 358 -16.60 -37.43 38.31
CA LEU A 358 -15.22 -37.47 38.83
C LEU A 358 -15.12 -37.72 40.34
N ARG A 359 -16.18 -37.42 41.11
CA ARG A 359 -16.28 -37.83 42.51
C ARG A 359 -16.45 -39.34 42.67
N LYS A 360 -17.09 -40.02 41.71
CA LYS A 360 -17.28 -41.48 41.70
C LYS A 360 -16.07 -42.21 41.11
N ASP A 361 -15.54 -41.70 40.00
CA ASP A 361 -14.33 -42.20 39.36
C ASP A 361 -13.43 -41.04 38.94
N ARG A 362 -12.34 -40.83 39.69
CA ARG A 362 -11.38 -39.74 39.44
C ARG A 362 -10.63 -39.89 38.12
N ARG A 363 -10.63 -41.08 37.52
CA ARG A 363 -9.89 -41.39 36.27
C ARG A 363 -10.83 -41.58 35.08
N ASP A 364 -12.09 -41.15 35.17
CA ASP A 364 -13.04 -41.18 34.05
C ASP A 364 -12.57 -40.21 32.93
N PRO A 365 -12.03 -40.72 31.80
CA PRO A 365 -11.46 -39.87 30.75
C PRO A 365 -12.52 -39.00 30.07
N ALA A 366 -13.77 -39.46 29.98
CA ALA A 366 -14.85 -38.71 29.37
C ALA A 366 -15.33 -37.58 30.28
N ALA A 367 -15.41 -37.81 31.58
CA ALA A 367 -15.77 -36.76 32.54
C ALA A 367 -14.67 -35.68 32.64
N LEU A 368 -13.39 -36.05 32.59
CA LEU A 368 -12.28 -35.08 32.52
C LEU A 368 -12.35 -34.23 31.24
N ALA A 369 -12.58 -34.85 30.09
CA ALA A 369 -12.71 -34.13 28.82
C ALA A 369 -13.92 -33.17 28.81
N ALA A 370 -15.06 -33.60 29.36
CA ALA A 370 -16.24 -32.75 29.51
C ALA A 370 -15.98 -31.54 30.43
N LEU A 371 -15.35 -31.78 31.59
CA LEU A 371 -14.97 -30.73 32.52
C LEU A 371 -13.99 -29.72 31.89
N ALA A 372 -12.99 -30.22 31.16
CA ALA A 372 -12.02 -29.40 30.43
C ALA A 372 -12.71 -28.50 29.38
N TYR A 373 -13.64 -29.05 28.62
CA TYR A 373 -14.41 -28.31 27.62
C TYR A 373 -15.32 -27.24 28.23
N SER A 374 -16.01 -27.54 29.33
CA SER A 374 -16.83 -26.55 30.04
C SER A 374 -15.97 -25.43 30.63
N ARG A 375 -14.81 -25.74 31.21
CA ARG A 375 -13.86 -24.73 31.71
C ARG A 375 -13.33 -23.83 30.59
N LEU A 376 -13.02 -24.40 29.42
CA LEU A 376 -12.65 -23.62 28.24
C LEU A 376 -13.74 -22.62 27.86
N LEU A 377 -15.01 -23.07 27.79
CA LEU A 377 -16.13 -22.19 27.45
C LEU A 377 -16.27 -21.04 28.45
N LEU A 378 -16.18 -21.34 29.75
CA LEU A 378 -16.17 -20.31 30.80
C LEU A 378 -14.98 -19.34 30.63
N ALA A 379 -13.80 -19.84 30.27
CA ALA A 379 -12.62 -19.01 30.03
C ALA A 379 -12.79 -18.06 28.82
N LEU A 380 -13.47 -18.52 27.77
CA LEU A 380 -13.70 -17.72 26.56
C LEU A 380 -14.65 -16.55 26.82
N GLU A 381 -15.64 -16.74 27.69
CA GLU A 381 -16.63 -15.75 28.11
C GLU A 381 -16.13 -14.82 29.23
N ALA A 382 -15.13 -15.25 30.01
CA ALA A 382 -14.59 -14.44 31.09
C ALA A 382 -13.99 -13.12 30.57
N PRO A 383 -14.29 -11.96 31.21
CA PRO A 383 -13.78 -10.67 30.79
C PRO A 383 -12.25 -10.66 30.80
N SER A 384 -11.65 -10.02 29.78
CA SER A 384 -10.19 -9.95 29.61
C SER A 384 -9.53 -8.90 30.51
N ALA A 385 -10.30 -8.06 31.21
CA ALA A 385 -9.76 -6.93 31.96
C ALA A 385 -9.24 -7.37 33.33
N ARG A 386 -7.96 -7.11 33.60
CA ARG A 386 -7.49 -6.83 34.95
C ARG A 386 -8.00 -5.43 35.29
N GLY A 387 -8.93 -5.31 36.23
CA GLY A 387 -9.37 -4.00 36.71
C GLY A 387 -8.16 -3.14 37.18
N PRO A 388 -8.30 -1.81 37.27
CA PRO A 388 -7.21 -0.91 37.65
C PRO A 388 -6.68 -1.13 39.09
N ARG A 389 -7.31 -2.00 39.90
CA ARG A 389 -6.83 -2.37 41.23
C ARG A 389 -5.92 -3.60 41.19
N ARG A 390 -4.66 -3.34 41.53
CA ARG A 390 -3.52 -4.25 41.63
C ARG A 390 -3.83 -5.60 42.30
N GLY A 391 -3.49 -6.67 41.58
CA GLY A 391 -2.98 -7.92 42.11
C GLY A 391 -2.00 -8.50 41.07
N ARG A 392 -0.82 -8.98 41.50
CA ARG A 392 0.18 -9.64 40.62
C ARG A 392 -0.23 -11.07 40.22
N GLY A 393 -1.45 -11.51 40.56
CA GLY A 393 -1.94 -12.86 40.29
C GLY A 393 -2.47 -13.04 38.87
N PRO A 394 -2.63 -14.30 38.42
CA PRO A 394 -3.26 -14.62 37.14
C PRO A 394 -4.73 -14.15 37.15
N SER A 395 -5.22 -13.68 36.01
CA SER A 395 -6.64 -13.34 35.87
C SER A 395 -7.52 -14.59 36.00
N GLN A 396 -8.79 -14.43 36.39
CA GLN A 396 -9.75 -15.55 36.43
C GLN A 396 -9.78 -16.33 35.10
N ARG A 397 -9.69 -15.61 33.99
CA ARG A 397 -9.59 -16.19 32.64
C ARG A 397 -8.33 -17.05 32.47
N GLU A 398 -7.17 -16.56 32.91
CA GLU A 398 -5.91 -17.31 32.85
C GLU A 398 -5.98 -18.60 33.69
N LEU A 399 -6.58 -18.53 34.89
CA LEU A 399 -6.79 -19.70 35.74
C LEU A 399 -7.71 -20.73 35.07
N LEU A 400 -8.84 -20.30 34.51
CA LEU A 400 -9.77 -21.20 33.81
C LEU A 400 -9.13 -21.90 32.60
N PHE A 401 -8.24 -21.22 31.86
CA PHE A 401 -7.47 -21.87 30.79
C PHE A 401 -6.48 -22.90 31.33
N ARG A 402 -5.80 -22.63 32.44
CA ARG A 402 -4.89 -23.60 33.09
C ARG A 402 -5.65 -24.83 33.58
N ASP A 403 -6.76 -24.61 34.29
CA ASP A 403 -7.62 -25.69 34.77
C ASP A 403 -8.21 -26.53 33.62
N ALA A 404 -8.52 -25.90 32.48
CA ALA A 404 -8.98 -26.60 31.28
C ALA A 404 -7.84 -27.42 30.65
N LEU A 405 -6.63 -26.86 30.58
CA LEU A 405 -5.45 -27.53 30.04
C LEU A 405 -5.09 -28.77 30.86
N GLU A 406 -4.99 -28.63 32.19
CA GLU A 406 -4.65 -29.73 33.09
C GLU A 406 -5.64 -30.89 32.99
N ALA A 407 -6.95 -30.58 33.01
CA ALA A 407 -7.99 -31.60 32.86
C ALA A 407 -7.96 -32.27 31.47
N ALA A 408 -7.67 -31.51 30.41
CA ALA A 408 -7.56 -32.05 29.06
C ALA A 408 -6.31 -32.94 28.90
N GLU A 409 -5.18 -32.57 29.47
CA GLU A 409 -3.96 -33.39 29.41
C GLU A 409 -4.12 -34.70 30.17
N GLU A 410 -4.79 -34.67 31.33
CA GLU A 410 -5.10 -35.90 32.07
C GLU A 410 -6.11 -36.78 31.32
N ALA A 411 -7.18 -36.20 30.76
CA ALA A 411 -8.11 -36.92 29.90
C ALA A 411 -7.40 -37.60 28.73
N ALA A 412 -6.47 -36.90 28.08
CA ALA A 412 -5.70 -37.42 26.95
C ALA A 412 -4.78 -38.58 27.36
N LYS A 413 -4.11 -38.50 28.52
CA LYS A 413 -3.29 -39.60 29.07
C LYS A 413 -4.12 -40.85 29.36
N LEU A 414 -5.37 -40.67 29.78
CA LEU A 414 -6.34 -41.73 30.05
C LEU A 414 -7.08 -42.21 28.79
N GLY A 415 -6.68 -41.75 27.61
CA GLY A 415 -7.17 -42.27 26.32
C GLY A 415 -8.38 -41.54 25.73
N ALA A 416 -8.82 -40.41 26.32
CA ALA A 416 -9.85 -39.58 25.69
C ALA A 416 -9.37 -39.06 24.32
N LYS A 417 -10.30 -38.98 23.36
CA LYS A 417 -10.05 -38.50 21.99
C LYS A 417 -11.23 -37.66 21.50
N GLY A 418 -11.02 -36.93 20.39
CA GLY A 418 -12.06 -36.21 19.68
C GLY A 418 -11.81 -34.70 19.61
N TRP A 419 -12.51 -34.04 18.69
CA TRP A 419 -12.25 -32.63 18.35
C TRP A 419 -12.41 -31.68 19.53
N LYS A 420 -13.32 -31.96 20.47
CA LYS A 420 -13.54 -31.12 21.67
C LYS A 420 -12.31 -31.09 22.57
N LEU A 421 -11.74 -32.27 22.85
CA LEU A 421 -10.53 -32.40 23.66
C LEU A 421 -9.35 -31.69 22.97
N GLU A 422 -9.15 -31.98 21.68
CA GLU A 422 -8.09 -31.37 20.87
C GLU A 422 -8.24 -29.83 20.80
N SER A 423 -9.47 -29.31 20.75
CA SER A 423 -9.74 -27.87 20.77
C SER A 423 -9.36 -27.23 22.11
N VAL A 424 -9.62 -27.91 23.24
CA VAL A 424 -9.19 -27.44 24.57
C VAL A 424 -7.67 -27.37 24.64
N LEU A 425 -6.98 -28.44 24.26
CA LEU A 425 -5.51 -28.48 24.24
C LEU A 425 -4.94 -27.37 23.35
N ALA A 426 -5.50 -27.15 22.17
CA ALA A 426 -5.04 -26.11 21.25
C ALA A 426 -5.25 -24.68 21.81
N LEU A 427 -6.47 -24.36 22.26
CA LEU A 427 -6.84 -23.02 22.69
C LEU A 427 -6.20 -22.66 24.04
N ALA A 428 -6.13 -23.60 24.98
CA ALA A 428 -5.53 -23.37 26.29
C ALA A 428 -4.01 -23.23 26.22
N ARG A 429 -3.32 -24.04 25.39
CA ARG A 429 -1.86 -23.85 25.14
C ARG A 429 -1.56 -22.52 24.47
N MET A 430 -2.38 -22.11 23.50
CA MET A 430 -2.24 -20.79 22.89
C MET A 430 -2.44 -19.67 23.92
N ALA A 431 -3.41 -19.80 24.83
CA ALA A 431 -3.63 -18.83 25.91
C ALA A 431 -2.45 -18.78 26.89
N GLY A 432 -1.77 -19.91 27.12
CA GLY A 432 -0.52 -19.99 27.88
C GLY A 432 0.73 -19.50 27.15
N GLY A 433 0.63 -19.13 25.87
CA GLY A 433 1.75 -18.63 25.05
C GLY A 433 2.53 -19.72 24.30
N ASP A 434 2.16 -21.01 24.42
CA ASP A 434 2.83 -22.10 23.72
C ASP A 434 2.23 -22.35 22.33
N ARG A 435 2.67 -21.50 21.39
CA ARG A 435 2.26 -21.58 19.98
C ARG A 435 2.68 -22.90 19.32
N LYS A 436 3.85 -23.43 19.68
CA LYS A 436 4.43 -24.62 19.02
C LYS A 436 3.62 -25.85 19.37
N ALA A 437 3.25 -26.00 20.64
CA ALA A 437 2.45 -27.12 21.10
C ALA A 437 0.96 -26.99 20.76
N ALA A 438 0.44 -25.79 20.51
CA ALA A 438 -0.96 -25.57 20.12
C ALA A 438 -1.28 -26.06 18.68
N LEU A 439 -0.35 -25.91 17.73
CA LEU A 439 -0.62 -26.18 16.30
C LEU A 439 -1.03 -27.63 16.01
N PRO A 440 -0.33 -28.68 16.49
CA PRO A 440 -0.73 -30.07 16.21
C PRO A 440 -2.13 -30.41 16.74
N HIS A 441 -2.52 -29.83 17.89
CA HIS A 441 -3.85 -30.00 18.44
C HIS A 441 -4.91 -29.25 17.64
N ALA A 442 -4.60 -28.04 17.14
CA ALA A 442 -5.49 -27.31 16.25
C ALA A 442 -5.72 -28.07 14.93
N GLU A 443 -4.68 -28.69 14.36
CA GLU A 443 -4.79 -29.54 13.16
C GLU A 443 -5.70 -30.75 13.40
N LYS A 444 -5.50 -31.49 14.49
CA LYS A 444 -6.34 -32.64 14.87
C LYS A 444 -7.79 -32.24 15.13
N ALA A 445 -7.99 -31.14 15.87
CA ALA A 445 -9.30 -30.60 16.16
C ALA A 445 -10.06 -30.25 14.88
N VAL A 446 -9.43 -29.52 13.97
CA VAL A 446 -10.02 -29.09 12.71
C VAL A 446 -10.32 -30.28 11.79
N ALA A 447 -9.43 -31.26 11.71
CA ALA A 447 -9.64 -32.47 10.90
C ALA A 447 -10.82 -33.32 11.38
N ALA A 448 -11.08 -33.34 12.69
CA ALA A 448 -12.15 -34.11 13.32
C ALA A 448 -13.43 -33.29 13.56
N LEU A 449 -13.44 -32.00 13.21
CA LEU A 449 -14.57 -31.10 13.46
C LEU A 449 -15.74 -31.45 12.54
N PRO A 450 -16.95 -31.71 13.07
CA PRO A 450 -18.12 -32.03 12.25
C PRO A 450 -18.48 -30.86 11.32
N PRO A 451 -18.68 -31.09 10.01
CA PRO A 451 -19.16 -30.05 9.12
C PRO A 451 -20.52 -29.52 9.58
N GLY A 452 -20.62 -28.20 9.78
CA GLY A 452 -21.84 -27.55 10.28
C GLY A 452 -21.88 -27.28 11.78
N GLU A 453 -20.85 -27.68 12.55
CA GLU A 453 -20.73 -27.29 13.96
C GLU A 453 -20.65 -25.76 14.10
N THR A 454 -21.63 -25.16 14.79
CA THR A 454 -21.83 -23.69 14.90
C THR A 454 -21.38 -23.08 16.23
N GLY A 455 -20.89 -23.90 17.16
CA GLY A 455 -20.52 -23.47 18.50
C GLY A 455 -19.34 -22.48 18.59
N LEU A 456 -19.19 -21.85 19.76
CA LEU A 456 -18.09 -20.90 19.99
C LEU A 456 -16.70 -21.55 19.83
N VAL A 457 -16.53 -22.78 20.32
CA VAL A 457 -15.23 -23.46 20.27
C VAL A 457 -14.83 -23.80 18.84
N SER A 458 -15.78 -24.20 17.97
CA SER A 458 -15.49 -24.48 16.55
C SER A 458 -15.00 -23.22 15.82
N ALA A 459 -15.69 -22.09 16.00
CA ALA A 459 -15.25 -20.80 15.46
C ALA A 459 -13.85 -20.40 15.96
N ARG A 460 -13.58 -20.59 17.26
CA ARG A 460 -12.29 -20.22 17.87
C ARG A 460 -11.15 -21.12 17.40
N VAL A 461 -11.36 -22.43 17.31
CA VAL A 461 -10.30 -23.36 16.86
C VAL A 461 -10.03 -23.23 15.36
N LEU A 462 -11.06 -23.00 14.52
CA LEU A 462 -10.89 -22.66 13.11
C LEU A 462 -10.06 -21.37 12.93
N HIS A 463 -10.36 -20.34 13.73
CA HIS A 463 -9.62 -19.08 13.68
C HIS A 463 -8.18 -19.25 14.16
N LEU A 464 -7.95 -19.99 15.25
CA LEU A 464 -6.61 -20.32 15.74
C LEU A 464 -5.81 -21.04 14.65
N PHE A 465 -6.37 -22.08 14.05
CA PHE A 465 -5.73 -22.85 12.99
C PHE A 465 -5.33 -21.96 11.79
N ALA A 466 -6.26 -21.13 11.30
CA ALA A 466 -5.98 -20.18 10.23
C ALA A 466 -4.85 -19.21 10.58
N ARG A 467 -4.88 -18.65 11.80
CA ARG A 467 -3.85 -17.73 12.29
C ARG A 467 -2.48 -18.39 12.41
N LEU A 468 -2.41 -19.61 12.95
CA LEU A 468 -1.14 -20.32 13.09
C LEU A 468 -0.51 -20.64 11.72
N ARG A 469 -1.33 -20.98 10.72
CA ARG A 469 -0.88 -21.13 9.32
C ARG A 469 -0.38 -19.82 8.72
N ARG A 470 -1.15 -18.73 8.88
CA ARG A 470 -0.76 -17.39 8.45
C ARG A 470 0.59 -17.00 9.05
N ASP A 471 0.72 -17.13 10.36
CA ASP A 471 1.92 -16.73 11.07
C ASP A 471 3.11 -17.60 10.64
N ALA A 472 2.93 -18.90 10.39
CA ALA A 472 3.98 -19.77 9.85
C ALA A 472 4.46 -19.34 8.45
N ILE A 473 3.54 -18.90 7.58
CA ILE A 473 3.88 -18.34 6.26
C ILE A 473 4.69 -17.04 6.43
N VAL A 474 4.26 -16.14 7.33
CA VAL A 474 4.95 -14.88 7.60
C VAL A 474 6.35 -15.13 8.16
N ASP A 475 6.48 -16.06 9.11
CA ASP A 475 7.77 -16.43 9.71
C ASP A 475 8.72 -17.04 8.67
N ALA A 476 8.23 -17.93 7.80
CA ALA A 476 9.01 -18.49 6.70
C ALA A 476 9.43 -17.41 5.69
N HIS A 477 8.52 -16.50 5.33
CA HIS A 477 8.81 -15.41 4.41
C HIS A 477 9.87 -14.43 4.95
N ARG A 478 9.74 -14.01 6.22
CA ARG A 478 10.74 -13.16 6.89
C ARG A 478 12.11 -13.84 6.96
N ALA A 479 12.12 -15.15 7.22
CA ALA A 479 13.33 -15.96 7.23
C ALA A 479 13.83 -16.35 5.82
N LYS A 480 13.19 -15.88 4.73
CA LYS A 480 13.50 -16.24 3.33
C LYS A 480 13.51 -17.76 3.07
N ARG A 481 12.75 -18.53 3.87
CA ARG A 481 12.64 -19.99 3.75
C ARG A 481 11.46 -20.38 2.86
N PRO A 482 11.55 -21.51 2.12
CA PRO A 482 10.39 -22.07 1.44
C PRO A 482 9.31 -22.47 2.46
N TRP A 483 8.06 -22.44 2.04
CA TRP A 483 6.92 -22.91 2.82
C TRP A 483 5.95 -23.69 1.91
N PRO A 484 5.26 -24.71 2.43
CA PRO A 484 4.43 -25.59 1.62
C PRO A 484 3.12 -24.91 1.20
N PRO A 485 2.66 -25.09 -0.06
CA PRO A 485 1.39 -24.52 -0.54
C PRO A 485 0.19 -24.86 0.34
N GLN A 486 0.18 -26.05 0.94
CA GLN A 486 -0.88 -26.54 1.84
C GLN A 486 -1.16 -25.57 3.00
N TRP A 487 -0.16 -24.85 3.52
CA TRP A 487 -0.39 -23.88 4.59
C TRP A 487 -1.33 -22.76 4.16
N LEU A 488 -1.19 -22.28 2.91
CA LEU A 488 -2.08 -21.27 2.36
C LEU A 488 -3.46 -21.86 2.05
N THR A 489 -3.52 -23.09 1.54
CA THR A 489 -4.77 -23.79 1.27
C THR A 489 -5.61 -23.97 2.53
N ASP A 490 -4.98 -24.40 3.62
CA ASP A 490 -5.60 -24.59 4.93
C ASP A 490 -6.11 -23.26 5.50
N MET A 491 -5.26 -22.23 5.44
CA MET A 491 -5.61 -20.88 5.90
C MET A 491 -6.79 -20.30 5.10
N ASP A 492 -6.76 -20.36 3.76
CA ASP A 492 -7.85 -19.89 2.91
C ASP A 492 -9.15 -20.65 3.20
N SER A 493 -9.05 -21.97 3.36
CA SER A 493 -10.23 -22.80 3.62
C SER A 493 -10.85 -22.48 4.97
N ALA A 494 -10.05 -22.41 6.04
CA ALA A 494 -10.55 -22.08 7.38
C ALA A 494 -11.20 -20.69 7.45
N TYR A 495 -10.60 -19.66 6.84
CA TYR A 495 -11.22 -18.33 6.79
C TYR A 495 -12.49 -18.30 5.95
N ARG A 496 -12.60 -19.09 4.87
CA ARG A 496 -13.83 -19.22 4.09
C ARG A 496 -14.95 -19.90 4.86
N VAL A 497 -14.65 -20.90 5.68
CA VAL A 497 -15.61 -21.50 6.62
C VAL A 497 -16.06 -20.44 7.62
N LEU A 498 -15.12 -19.72 8.25
CA LEU A 498 -15.44 -18.66 9.21
C LEU A 498 -16.29 -17.54 8.59
N ALA A 499 -16.06 -17.18 7.34
CA ALA A 499 -16.86 -16.17 6.64
C ALA A 499 -18.34 -16.57 6.48
N GLY A 500 -18.67 -17.87 6.50
CA GLY A 500 -20.05 -18.39 6.52
C GLY A 500 -20.55 -18.84 7.90
N HIS A 501 -19.65 -19.07 8.86
CA HIS A 501 -19.98 -19.57 10.19
C HIS A 501 -20.80 -18.54 11.01
N PRO A 502 -21.86 -18.90 11.75
CA PRO A 502 -22.68 -17.98 12.54
C PRO A 502 -21.90 -17.00 13.42
N LEU A 503 -20.88 -17.50 14.12
CA LEU A 503 -19.99 -16.71 14.99
C LEU A 503 -18.77 -16.10 14.28
N GLY A 504 -18.75 -16.14 12.94
CA GLY A 504 -17.76 -15.46 12.13
C GLY A 504 -17.89 -13.95 12.21
N THR A 505 -16.77 -13.24 12.10
CA THR A 505 -16.72 -11.77 12.26
C THR A 505 -16.12 -11.08 11.03
N ASP A 506 -16.47 -9.81 10.83
CA ASP A 506 -15.87 -8.96 9.80
C ASP A 506 -14.34 -8.81 9.98
N ARG A 507 -13.84 -8.80 11.22
CA ARG A 507 -12.40 -8.82 11.53
C ARG A 507 -11.69 -10.04 10.97
N GLN A 508 -12.30 -11.22 11.03
CA GLN A 508 -11.70 -12.43 10.43
C GLN A 508 -11.67 -12.35 8.91
N VAL A 509 -12.70 -11.74 8.30
CA VAL A 509 -12.70 -11.47 6.85
C VAL A 509 -11.58 -10.49 6.48
N VAL A 510 -11.35 -9.45 7.29
CA VAL A 510 -10.24 -8.51 7.09
C VAL A 510 -8.89 -9.21 7.21
N GLU A 511 -8.69 -10.07 8.21
CA GLU A 511 -7.44 -10.85 8.34
C GLU A 511 -7.19 -11.72 7.10
N HIS A 512 -8.24 -12.36 6.57
CA HIS A 512 -8.17 -13.16 5.34
C HIS A 512 -7.83 -12.29 4.13
N PHE A 513 -8.55 -11.18 3.95
CA PHE A 513 -8.32 -10.23 2.87
C PHE A 513 -6.91 -9.64 2.89
N ASP A 514 -6.44 -9.19 4.05
CA ASP A 514 -5.13 -8.55 4.23
C ASP A 514 -4.02 -9.54 3.91
N MET A 515 -4.14 -10.79 4.35
CA MET A 515 -3.15 -11.83 4.04
C MET A 515 -3.13 -12.17 2.54
N LEU A 516 -4.30 -12.36 1.91
CA LEU A 516 -4.37 -12.61 0.47
C LEU A 516 -3.84 -11.43 -0.34
N SER A 517 -4.11 -10.20 0.10
CA SER A 517 -3.59 -8.98 -0.52
C SER A 517 -2.07 -8.86 -0.38
N TRP A 518 -1.52 -9.22 0.79
CA TRP A 518 -0.08 -9.25 1.02
C TRP A 518 0.64 -10.30 0.14
N LEU A 519 -0.02 -11.43 -0.11
CA LEU A 519 0.43 -12.46 -1.06
C LEU A 519 0.21 -12.10 -2.54
N ASP A 520 -0.34 -10.91 -2.83
CA ASP A 520 -0.72 -10.45 -4.17
C ASP A 520 -1.84 -11.27 -4.85
N ALA A 521 -2.58 -12.08 -4.08
CA ALA A 521 -3.69 -12.90 -4.56
C ALA A 521 -4.98 -12.08 -4.78
N LYS A 522 -4.89 -10.97 -5.55
CA LYS A 522 -5.92 -9.93 -5.69
C LYS A 522 -7.30 -10.47 -6.06
N GLY A 523 -7.38 -11.50 -6.91
CA GLY A 523 -8.65 -12.13 -7.29
C GLY A 523 -9.35 -12.79 -6.11
N ARG A 524 -8.63 -13.62 -5.34
CA ARG A 524 -9.14 -14.27 -4.14
C ARG A 524 -9.44 -13.26 -3.03
N ALA A 525 -8.57 -12.26 -2.85
CA ALA A 525 -8.80 -11.17 -1.89
C ALA A 525 -10.11 -10.42 -2.21
N GLY A 526 -10.33 -10.04 -3.48
CA GLY A 526 -11.56 -9.38 -3.91
C GLY A 526 -12.82 -10.22 -3.65
N LEU A 527 -12.77 -11.54 -3.87
CA LEU A 527 -13.87 -12.46 -3.57
C LEU A 527 -14.15 -12.55 -2.06
N ALA A 528 -13.11 -12.64 -1.22
CA ALA A 528 -13.26 -12.63 0.23
C ALA A 528 -13.94 -11.35 0.71
N LEU A 529 -13.53 -10.20 0.17
CA LEU A 529 -14.10 -8.91 0.50
C LEU A 529 -15.55 -8.76 0.04
N GLN A 530 -15.87 -9.23 -1.17
CA GLN A 530 -17.24 -9.21 -1.70
C GLN A 530 -18.17 -10.05 -0.82
N LYS A 531 -17.76 -11.27 -0.45
CA LYS A 531 -18.54 -12.13 0.46
C LYS A 531 -18.68 -11.51 1.84
N GLY A 532 -17.60 -10.91 2.35
CA GLY A 532 -17.60 -10.16 3.60
C GLY A 532 -18.64 -9.06 3.62
N LEU A 533 -18.63 -8.19 2.61
CA LEU A 533 -19.56 -7.06 2.50
C LEU A 533 -21.00 -7.51 2.26
N ALA A 534 -21.22 -8.65 1.59
CA ALA A 534 -22.56 -9.21 1.47
C ALA A 534 -23.13 -9.64 2.84
N ARG A 535 -22.26 -10.06 3.77
CA ARG A 535 -22.65 -10.49 5.12
C ARG A 535 -22.64 -9.36 6.16
N PHE A 536 -21.68 -8.45 6.06
CA PHE A 536 -21.47 -7.32 6.98
C PHE A 536 -21.47 -5.99 6.20
N PRO A 537 -22.61 -5.61 5.61
CA PRO A 537 -22.65 -4.49 4.68
C PRO A 537 -22.46 -3.12 5.34
N ALA A 538 -22.59 -3.04 6.66
CA ALA A 538 -22.29 -1.83 7.45
C ALA A 538 -20.87 -1.85 8.09
N SER A 539 -20.01 -2.82 7.77
CA SER A 539 -18.68 -2.91 8.39
C SER A 539 -17.73 -1.82 7.89
N TRP A 540 -17.34 -0.91 8.79
CA TRP A 540 -16.30 0.09 8.53
C TRP A 540 -14.99 -0.53 8.07
N LEU A 541 -14.56 -1.62 8.71
CA LEU A 541 -13.29 -2.27 8.41
C LEU A 541 -13.26 -2.83 6.97
N LEU A 542 -14.37 -3.42 6.52
CA LEU A 542 -14.47 -3.95 5.16
C LEU A 542 -14.57 -2.83 4.12
N HIS A 543 -15.34 -1.77 4.39
CA HIS A 543 -15.40 -0.62 3.49
C HIS A 543 -14.06 0.10 3.34
N ASP A 544 -13.24 0.14 4.39
CA ASP A 544 -11.87 0.65 4.31
C ASP A 544 -10.99 -0.14 3.34
N ARG A 545 -10.99 -1.47 3.48
CA ARG A 545 -10.27 -2.36 2.56
C ARG A 545 -10.82 -2.29 1.14
N LEU A 546 -12.13 -2.13 0.98
CA LEU A 546 -12.77 -1.97 -0.33
C LEU A 546 -12.29 -0.73 -1.05
N ARG A 547 -12.23 0.42 -0.37
CA ARG A 547 -11.74 1.66 -0.99
C ARG A 547 -10.32 1.47 -1.50
N GLY A 548 -9.42 0.97 -0.63
CA GLY A 548 -8.03 0.69 -1.01
C GLY A 548 -7.92 -0.31 -2.16
N PHE A 549 -8.74 -1.37 -2.14
CA PHE A 549 -8.75 -2.40 -3.19
C PHE A 549 -9.24 -1.85 -4.53
N LEU A 550 -10.37 -1.13 -4.55
CA LEU A 550 -10.95 -0.54 -5.75
C LEU A 550 -10.05 0.52 -6.35
N LEU A 551 -9.40 1.35 -5.53
CA LEU A 551 -8.37 2.28 -6.01
C LEU A 551 -7.26 1.52 -6.73
N LYS A 552 -6.63 0.55 -6.06
CA LYS A 552 -5.51 -0.21 -6.63
C LYS A 552 -5.87 -0.96 -7.92
N THR A 553 -7.11 -1.44 -8.04
CA THR A 553 -7.53 -2.34 -9.13
C THR A 553 -8.33 -1.66 -10.24
N LYS A 554 -9.09 -0.61 -9.91
CA LYS A 554 -10.04 0.08 -10.80
C LYS A 554 -9.90 1.61 -10.79
N GLY A 555 -8.97 2.15 -10.00
CA GLY A 555 -8.72 3.58 -9.90
C GLY A 555 -9.88 4.37 -9.28
N VAL A 556 -9.78 5.71 -9.33
CA VAL A 556 -10.78 6.61 -8.76
C VAL A 556 -12.15 6.44 -9.45
N LYS A 557 -12.16 6.32 -10.78
CA LYS A 557 -13.41 6.10 -11.54
C LYS A 557 -14.12 4.82 -11.10
N GLY A 558 -13.37 3.73 -10.92
CA GLY A 558 -13.92 2.46 -10.47
C GLY A 558 -14.41 2.48 -9.03
N LEU A 559 -13.71 3.20 -8.15
CA LEU A 559 -14.15 3.43 -6.77
C LEU A 559 -15.53 4.10 -6.75
N GLU A 560 -15.68 5.24 -7.43
CA GLU A 560 -16.95 5.98 -7.45
C GLU A 560 -18.06 5.22 -8.17
N ALA A 561 -17.74 4.56 -9.29
CA ALA A 561 -18.71 3.76 -10.04
C ALA A 561 -19.26 2.59 -9.21
N TRP A 562 -18.42 1.96 -8.38
CA TRP A 562 -18.87 0.88 -7.50
C TRP A 562 -19.92 1.37 -6.50
N TYR A 563 -19.65 2.46 -5.77
CA TYR A 563 -20.59 3.00 -4.79
C TYR A 563 -21.85 3.53 -5.44
N ARG A 564 -21.74 4.23 -6.58
CA ARG A 564 -22.92 4.70 -7.33
C ARG A 564 -23.83 3.56 -7.75
N ARG A 565 -23.27 2.47 -8.27
CA ARG A 565 -24.05 1.28 -8.64
C ARG A 565 -24.73 0.66 -7.43
N ARG A 566 -24.02 0.52 -6.31
CA ARG A 566 -24.61 -0.02 -5.07
C ARG A 566 -25.74 0.85 -4.54
N LEU A 567 -25.60 2.18 -4.67
CA LEU A 567 -26.64 3.13 -4.27
C LEU A 567 -27.92 3.09 -5.14
N GLN A 568 -27.89 2.34 -6.23
CA GLN A 568 -29.05 2.15 -7.13
C GLN A 568 -29.73 0.79 -6.91
N GLU A 569 -29.20 -0.06 -6.03
CA GLU A 569 -29.78 -1.37 -5.73
C GLU A 569 -31.04 -1.23 -4.86
N LYS A 570 -32.12 -1.96 -5.20
CA LYS A 570 -33.42 -1.86 -4.50
C LYS A 570 -33.35 -2.17 -3.00
N ARG A 571 -32.40 -3.02 -2.59
CA ARG A 571 -32.17 -3.42 -1.18
C ARG A 571 -30.76 -3.00 -0.77
N GLN A 572 -30.54 -1.69 -0.69
CA GLN A 572 -29.30 -1.13 -0.14
C GLN A 572 -29.38 -0.96 1.37
N GLU A 573 -28.25 -1.02 2.05
CA GLU A 573 -28.16 -0.62 3.45
C GLU A 573 -28.35 0.89 3.62
N ARG A 574 -29.07 1.29 4.68
CA ARG A 574 -29.35 2.70 5.00
C ARG A 574 -28.08 3.51 5.27
N THR A 575 -27.01 2.85 5.70
CA THR A 575 -25.71 3.48 5.98
C THR A 575 -24.78 3.56 4.76
N LEU A 576 -25.16 2.97 3.62
CA LEU A 576 -24.35 2.97 2.40
C LEU A 576 -24.00 4.38 1.88
N PRO A 577 -24.91 5.39 1.90
CA PRO A 577 -24.58 6.76 1.50
C PRO A 577 -23.42 7.34 2.31
N TRP A 578 -23.29 6.99 3.59
CA TRP A 578 -22.17 7.44 4.41
C TRP A 578 -20.82 6.95 3.85
N PHE A 579 -20.74 5.66 3.50
CA PHE A 579 -19.52 5.08 2.93
C PHE A 579 -19.22 5.65 1.54
N ALA A 580 -20.25 5.95 0.74
CA ALA A 580 -20.10 6.62 -0.55
C ALA A 580 -19.56 8.05 -0.38
N GLY A 581 -20.05 8.80 0.62
CA GLY A 581 -19.55 10.12 0.96
C GLY A 581 -18.06 10.11 1.29
N TYR A 582 -17.65 9.19 2.17
CA TYR A 582 -16.23 9.02 2.51
C TYR A 582 -15.40 8.57 1.30
N ALA A 583 -15.91 7.68 0.46
CA ALA A 583 -15.22 7.28 -0.77
C ALA A 583 -15.02 8.45 -1.75
N SER A 584 -15.96 9.39 -1.82
CA SER A 584 -15.83 10.62 -2.61
C SER A 584 -14.80 11.61 -2.03
N ILE A 585 -14.61 11.69 -0.71
CA ILE A 585 -13.47 12.42 -0.12
C ILE A 585 -12.15 11.82 -0.62
N VAL A 586 -12.01 10.49 -0.51
CA VAL A 586 -10.78 9.80 -0.94
C VAL A 586 -10.55 10.02 -2.45
N ALA A 587 -11.59 9.95 -3.27
CA ALA A 587 -11.51 10.27 -4.69
C ALA A 587 -10.98 11.70 -4.94
N ALA A 588 -11.50 12.68 -4.19
CA ALA A 588 -11.08 14.08 -4.28
C ALA A 588 -9.59 14.26 -3.93
N GLU A 589 -9.11 13.60 -2.88
CA GLU A 589 -7.70 13.65 -2.47
C GLU A 589 -6.77 13.04 -3.53
N PHE A 590 -7.17 11.95 -4.18
CA PHE A 590 -6.42 11.39 -5.30
C PHE A 590 -6.41 12.34 -6.51
N HIS A 591 -7.52 13.01 -6.80
CA HIS A 591 -7.55 14.06 -7.83
C HIS A 591 -6.63 15.23 -7.47
N ARG A 592 -6.59 15.63 -6.20
CA ARG A 592 -5.71 16.69 -5.71
C ARG A 592 -4.22 16.31 -5.83
N ARG A 593 -3.83 15.08 -5.43
CA ARG A 593 -2.46 14.54 -5.68
C ARG A 593 -2.11 14.52 -7.17
N ALA A 594 -3.08 14.21 -8.01
CA ALA A 594 -2.94 14.19 -9.47
C ALA A 594 -3.08 15.59 -10.12
N ARG A 595 -3.15 16.68 -9.33
CA ARG A 595 -3.31 18.07 -9.79
C ARG A 595 -4.51 18.27 -10.74
N ARG A 596 -5.64 17.67 -10.38
CA ARG A 596 -6.91 17.70 -11.10
C ARG A 596 -7.98 18.44 -10.28
N PRO A 597 -7.87 19.78 -10.15
CA PRO A 597 -8.63 20.54 -9.15
C PRO A 597 -10.14 20.52 -9.43
N GLU A 598 -10.57 20.63 -10.68
CA GLU A 598 -11.99 20.54 -11.04
C GLU A 598 -12.61 19.19 -10.64
N GLN A 599 -11.92 18.10 -10.92
CA GLN A 599 -12.37 16.76 -10.54
C GLN A 599 -12.34 16.57 -9.02
N ALA A 600 -11.39 17.19 -8.31
CA ALA A 600 -11.34 17.20 -6.86
C ALA A 600 -12.54 17.96 -6.25
N LEU A 601 -12.84 19.17 -6.74
CA LEU A 601 -13.99 19.98 -6.31
C LEU A 601 -15.31 19.25 -6.56
N ALA A 602 -15.47 18.62 -7.73
CA ALA A 602 -16.66 17.84 -8.05
C ALA A 602 -16.81 16.62 -7.12
N ALA A 603 -15.71 15.95 -6.76
CA ALA A 603 -15.73 14.83 -5.83
C ALA A 603 -16.07 15.27 -4.39
N TYR A 604 -15.53 16.39 -3.90
CA TYR A 604 -15.96 16.96 -2.62
C TYR A 604 -17.44 17.34 -2.62
N GLY A 605 -17.95 17.92 -3.71
CA GLY A 605 -19.38 18.20 -3.87
C GLY A 605 -20.25 16.95 -3.75
N ARG A 606 -19.85 15.85 -4.39
CA ARG A 606 -20.53 14.54 -4.25
C ARG A 606 -20.48 14.01 -2.82
N ALA A 607 -19.33 14.14 -2.15
CA ALA A 607 -19.18 13.70 -0.77
C ALA A 607 -20.21 14.40 0.15
N LEU A 608 -20.35 15.72 0.03
CA LEU A 608 -21.32 16.51 0.79
C LEU A 608 -22.77 16.05 0.55
N ALA A 609 -23.13 15.78 -0.71
CA ALA A 609 -24.47 15.29 -1.06
C ALA A 609 -24.75 13.91 -0.45
N PHE A 610 -23.78 12.99 -0.50
CA PHE A 610 -23.93 11.66 0.08
C PHE A 610 -23.99 11.67 1.61
N PHE A 611 -23.24 12.54 2.29
CA PHE A 611 -23.37 12.69 3.74
C PHE A 611 -24.73 13.25 4.14
N LYS A 612 -25.28 14.21 3.38
CA LYS A 612 -26.66 14.67 3.58
C LYS A 612 -27.65 13.51 3.45
N GLN A 613 -27.57 12.76 2.35
CA GLN A 613 -28.41 11.58 2.13
C GLN A 613 -28.26 10.54 3.26
N SER A 614 -27.05 10.37 3.80
CA SER A 614 -26.81 9.48 4.94
C SER A 614 -27.55 9.92 6.20
N VAL A 615 -27.54 11.22 6.51
CA VAL A 615 -28.26 11.77 7.68
C VAL A 615 -29.75 11.57 7.52
N ASP A 616 -30.26 11.78 6.30
CA ASP A 616 -31.68 11.62 5.98
C ASP A 616 -32.12 10.14 6.09
N GLN A 617 -31.29 9.20 5.63
CA GLN A 617 -31.61 7.76 5.63
C GLN A 617 -31.29 7.05 6.95
N ALA A 618 -30.27 7.49 7.68
CA ALA A 618 -29.72 6.86 8.88
C ALA A 618 -29.28 7.95 9.88
N PRO A 619 -30.21 8.53 10.66
CA PRO A 619 -29.94 9.65 11.56
C PRO A 619 -28.82 9.39 12.58
N GLU A 620 -28.58 8.14 12.96
CA GLU A 620 -27.48 7.71 13.82
C GLU A 620 -26.09 8.02 13.25
N THR A 621 -25.99 8.24 11.93
CA THR A 621 -24.75 8.64 11.27
C THR A 621 -24.43 10.13 11.40
N ARG A 622 -25.36 10.97 11.91
CA ARG A 622 -25.26 12.44 11.91
C ARG A 622 -23.95 12.97 12.48
N THR A 623 -23.61 12.59 13.70
CA THR A 623 -22.39 13.08 14.37
C THR A 623 -21.14 12.79 13.55
N SER A 624 -21.06 11.60 12.95
CA SER A 624 -19.91 11.23 12.11
C SER A 624 -19.96 11.88 10.73
N ALA A 625 -21.15 12.06 10.15
CA ALA A 625 -21.34 12.72 8.86
C ALA A 625 -20.95 14.20 8.94
N GLU A 626 -21.38 14.93 9.97
CA GLU A 626 -21.01 16.34 10.22
C GLU A 626 -19.50 16.52 10.35
N HIS A 627 -18.81 15.60 11.03
CA HIS A 627 -17.35 15.61 11.11
C HIS A 627 -16.71 15.54 9.72
N TYR A 628 -17.12 14.59 8.87
CA TYR A 628 -16.53 14.45 7.53
C TYR A 628 -17.01 15.52 6.54
N VAL A 629 -18.20 16.10 6.73
CA VAL A 629 -18.65 17.29 6.00
C VAL A 629 -17.72 18.47 6.27
N ALA A 630 -17.37 18.73 7.54
CA ALA A 630 -16.42 19.78 7.88
C ALA A 630 -15.05 19.52 7.24
N VAL A 631 -14.51 18.30 7.36
CA VAL A 631 -13.24 17.92 6.70
C VAL A 631 -13.29 18.12 5.17
N ALA A 632 -14.39 17.72 4.52
CA ALA A 632 -14.56 17.89 3.08
C ALA A 632 -14.64 19.38 2.68
N LEU A 633 -15.31 20.23 3.47
CA LEU A 633 -15.39 21.67 3.25
C LEU A 633 -14.02 22.35 3.40
N ALA A 634 -13.26 22.02 4.45
CA ALA A 634 -11.90 22.51 4.64
C ALA A 634 -10.97 22.09 3.49
N SER A 635 -11.08 20.84 3.04
CA SER A 635 -10.29 20.32 1.93
C SER A 635 -10.68 20.96 0.59
N LYS A 636 -11.97 21.24 0.39
CA LYS A 636 -12.48 22.02 -0.75
C LYS A 636 -11.91 23.44 -0.72
N ALA A 637 -11.89 24.09 0.44
CA ALA A 637 -11.29 25.41 0.60
C ALA A 637 -9.80 25.43 0.22
N ARG A 638 -9.07 24.37 0.57
CA ARG A 638 -7.67 24.23 0.16
C ARG A 638 -7.50 24.21 -1.35
N VAL A 639 -8.34 23.45 -2.08
CA VAL A 639 -8.29 23.42 -3.55
C VAL A 639 -8.61 24.79 -4.14
N LEU A 640 -9.63 25.48 -3.63
CA LEU A 640 -10.02 26.82 -4.09
C LEU A 640 -8.90 27.84 -3.84
N PHE A 641 -8.26 27.78 -2.67
CA PHE A 641 -7.11 28.61 -2.34
C PHE A 641 -5.94 28.36 -3.31
N GLU A 642 -5.62 27.10 -3.60
CA GLU A 642 -4.58 26.72 -4.58
C GLU A 642 -4.91 27.19 -6.02
N GLN A 643 -6.18 27.47 -6.32
CA GLN A 643 -6.63 28.05 -7.60
C GLN A 643 -6.72 29.59 -7.58
N GLY A 644 -6.38 30.26 -6.47
CA GLY A 644 -6.51 31.72 -6.33
C GLY A 644 -7.94 32.22 -6.06
N ALA A 645 -8.91 31.31 -5.87
CA ALA A 645 -10.30 31.67 -5.56
C ALA A 645 -10.47 31.99 -4.06
N LEU A 646 -9.85 33.09 -3.60
CA LEU A 646 -9.70 33.41 -2.18
C LEU A 646 -11.02 33.60 -1.43
N GLU A 647 -12.01 34.24 -2.06
CA GLU A 647 -13.34 34.44 -1.46
C GLU A 647 -14.09 33.11 -1.28
N ALA A 648 -14.14 32.29 -2.32
CA ALA A 648 -14.77 30.97 -2.26
C ALA A 648 -14.04 30.02 -1.27
N ALA A 649 -12.72 30.14 -1.16
CA ALA A 649 -11.94 29.41 -0.16
C ALA A 649 -12.31 29.86 1.26
N THR A 650 -12.52 31.16 1.47
CA THR A 650 -12.93 31.72 2.76
C THR A 650 -14.32 31.22 3.16
N ASP A 651 -15.31 31.29 2.25
CA ASP A 651 -16.66 30.76 2.52
C ASP A 651 -16.63 29.27 2.92
N ALA A 652 -15.90 28.45 2.17
CA ALA A 652 -15.80 27.03 2.44
C ALA A 652 -15.20 26.73 3.83
N LEU A 653 -14.18 27.48 4.27
CA LEU A 653 -13.60 27.35 5.62
C LEU A 653 -14.58 27.79 6.72
N LEU A 654 -15.26 28.92 6.55
CA LEU A 654 -16.24 29.39 7.51
C LEU A 654 -17.37 28.37 7.69
N ARG A 655 -17.84 27.77 6.59
CA ARG A 655 -18.83 26.69 6.64
C ARG A 655 -18.29 25.45 7.36
N SER A 656 -17.03 25.06 7.10
CA SER A 656 -16.38 23.97 7.82
C SER A 656 -16.41 24.20 9.34
N PHE A 657 -15.98 25.38 9.79
CA PHE A 657 -15.95 25.73 11.22
C PHE A 657 -17.35 25.74 11.83
N ARG A 658 -18.36 26.27 11.12
CA ARG A 658 -19.76 26.25 11.59
C ARG A 658 -20.34 24.84 11.69
N THR A 659 -20.02 23.95 10.73
CA THR A 659 -20.54 22.58 10.74
C THR A 659 -20.01 21.78 11.93
N ARG A 660 -18.70 21.81 12.18
CA ARG A 660 -18.10 21.06 13.29
C ARG A 660 -16.79 21.71 13.75
N PRO A 661 -16.84 22.65 14.72
CA PRO A 661 -15.64 23.33 15.22
C PRO A 661 -14.55 22.36 15.72
N SER A 662 -14.96 21.29 16.40
CA SER A 662 -14.04 20.25 16.91
C SER A 662 -13.33 19.43 15.83
N ALA A 663 -13.75 19.54 14.56
CA ALA A 663 -13.06 18.91 13.44
C ALA A 663 -11.99 19.82 12.79
N ALA A 664 -11.80 21.06 13.25
CA ALA A 664 -10.89 22.00 12.60
C ALA A 664 -9.42 21.55 12.61
N SER A 665 -9.00 20.78 13.63
CA SER A 665 -7.67 20.15 13.71
C SER A 665 -7.59 18.78 13.04
N ALA A 666 -8.73 18.22 12.60
CA ALA A 666 -8.75 16.95 11.90
C ALA A 666 -8.00 17.10 10.57
N ARG A 667 -7.18 16.10 10.26
CA ARG A 667 -6.34 16.10 9.08
C ARG A 667 -7.01 15.30 7.97
N ASP A 668 -6.95 15.85 6.76
CA ASP A 668 -7.35 15.13 5.57
C ASP A 668 -6.33 14.01 5.23
N GLY A 669 -6.61 13.21 4.19
CA GLY A 669 -5.68 12.20 3.70
C GLY A 669 -4.41 12.76 3.05
N LEU A 670 -4.25 14.09 2.99
CA LEU A 670 -3.05 14.82 2.57
C LEU A 670 -2.34 15.49 3.75
N ASN A 671 -2.74 15.10 4.97
CA ASN A 671 -2.12 15.53 6.22
C ASN A 671 -2.25 17.04 6.49
N LEU A 672 -3.26 17.69 5.90
CA LEU A 672 -3.58 19.10 6.15
C LEU A 672 -4.85 19.24 6.98
N SER A 673 -4.85 20.20 7.91
CA SER A 673 -6.02 20.58 8.69
C SER A 673 -6.70 21.85 8.16
N ALA A 674 -7.92 22.09 8.65
CA ALA A 674 -8.65 23.33 8.35
C ALA A 674 -7.93 24.55 8.93
N VAL A 675 -7.34 24.42 10.13
CA VAL A 675 -6.57 25.49 10.78
C VAL A 675 -5.33 25.86 9.98
N GLU A 676 -4.55 24.87 9.51
CA GLU A 676 -3.38 25.12 8.66
C GLU A 676 -3.76 25.84 7.37
N THR A 677 -4.84 25.37 6.72
CA THR A 677 -5.35 25.99 5.50
C THR A 677 -5.82 27.43 5.75
N ALA A 678 -6.55 27.68 6.84
CA ALA A 678 -7.02 29.00 7.22
C ALA A 678 -5.87 29.97 7.52
N ARG A 679 -4.82 29.53 8.22
CA ARG A 679 -3.62 30.35 8.48
C ARG A 679 -2.89 30.74 7.19
N MET A 680 -2.81 29.82 6.22
CA MET A 680 -2.21 30.11 4.90
C MET A 680 -3.07 31.08 4.09
N LEU A 681 -4.39 30.84 4.05
CA LEU A 681 -5.34 31.70 3.35
C LEU A 681 -5.35 33.11 3.95
N LEU A 682 -5.32 33.24 5.28
CA LEU A 682 -5.27 34.54 5.96
C LEU A 682 -4.05 35.38 5.54
N ARG A 683 -2.88 34.74 5.38
CA ARG A 683 -1.68 35.45 4.88
C ARG A 683 -1.87 35.94 3.45
N ALA A 684 -2.47 35.12 2.59
CA ALA A 684 -2.75 35.49 1.21
C ALA A 684 -3.78 36.63 1.13
N LEU A 685 -4.87 36.56 1.89
CA LEU A 685 -5.88 37.62 1.95
C LEU A 685 -5.27 38.97 2.36
N LYS A 686 -4.37 38.97 3.36
CA LYS A 686 -3.65 40.19 3.78
C LYS A 686 -2.70 40.71 2.70
N ALA A 687 -2.00 39.82 1.99
CA ALA A 687 -1.12 40.20 0.90
C ALA A 687 -1.89 40.86 -0.26
N GLU A 688 -3.07 40.35 -0.57
CA GLU A 688 -3.98 40.88 -1.60
C GLU A 688 -4.88 42.03 -1.08
N LYS A 689 -4.66 42.51 0.16
CA LYS A 689 -5.42 43.60 0.80
C LYS A 689 -6.93 43.36 0.86
N MET A 690 -7.35 42.11 0.98
CA MET A 690 -8.75 41.70 1.16
C MET A 690 -9.14 41.74 2.66
N ASP A 691 -9.05 42.92 3.28
CA ASP A 691 -9.07 43.09 4.74
C ASP A 691 -10.37 42.60 5.40
N SER A 692 -11.52 42.79 4.75
CA SER A 692 -12.83 42.34 5.25
C SER A 692 -12.89 40.82 5.41
N LEU A 693 -12.42 40.08 4.40
CA LEU A 693 -12.34 38.62 4.43
C LEU A 693 -11.29 38.14 5.42
N ALA A 694 -10.14 38.82 5.51
CA ALA A 694 -9.10 38.50 6.46
C ALA A 694 -9.61 38.63 7.91
N LEU A 695 -10.33 39.71 8.23
CA LEU A 695 -10.93 39.92 9.54
C LEU A 695 -12.00 38.86 9.86
N LEU A 696 -12.83 38.52 8.88
CA LEU A 696 -13.87 37.49 9.04
C LEU A 696 -13.27 36.12 9.34
N LEU A 697 -12.22 35.72 8.61
CA LEU A 697 -11.53 34.45 8.82
C LEU A 697 -10.77 34.42 10.15
N GLN A 698 -10.13 35.52 10.54
CA GLN A 698 -9.46 35.65 11.84
C GLN A 698 -10.46 35.47 12.99
N LYS A 699 -11.59 36.19 12.96
CA LYS A 699 -12.64 36.06 13.98
C LYS A 699 -13.17 34.62 14.09
N ALA A 700 -13.29 33.92 12.96
CA ALA A 700 -13.72 32.53 12.96
C ALA A 700 -12.66 31.58 13.55
N LEU A 701 -11.37 31.84 13.32
CA LEU A 701 -10.27 31.11 13.95
C LEU A 701 -10.23 31.33 15.47
N ASP A 702 -10.41 32.57 15.91
CA ASP A 702 -10.38 32.94 17.33
C ASP A 702 -11.57 32.34 18.11
N GLY A 703 -12.68 32.04 17.42
CA GLY A 703 -13.84 31.37 18.00
C GLY A 703 -13.75 29.83 18.07
N LEU A 704 -12.65 29.22 17.61
CA LEU A 704 -12.46 27.78 17.70
C LEU A 704 -12.00 27.34 19.11
N PRO A 705 -12.28 26.09 19.53
CA PRO A 705 -11.75 25.54 20.76
C PRO A 705 -10.20 25.63 20.81
N PRO A 706 -9.59 26.05 21.93
CA PRO A 706 -8.13 26.18 22.01
C PRO A 706 -7.36 24.91 21.65
N GLU A 707 -7.92 23.74 21.97
CA GLU A 707 -7.29 22.43 21.76
C GLU A 707 -7.12 22.11 20.26
N VAL A 708 -7.99 22.65 19.39
CA VAL A 708 -7.88 22.43 17.94
C VAL A 708 -6.90 23.38 17.25
N LEU A 709 -6.43 24.41 17.95
CA LEU A 709 -5.42 25.35 17.44
C LEU A 709 -3.98 24.90 17.74
N GLU A 710 -3.82 23.91 18.63
CA GLU A 710 -2.54 23.33 18.99
C GLU A 710 -1.84 22.69 17.79
N LEU A 711 -0.52 22.76 17.76
CA LEU A 711 0.26 22.02 16.79
C LEU A 711 0.08 20.50 16.98
N PRO A 712 0.11 19.73 15.90
CA PRO A 712 0.08 18.27 15.97
C PRO A 712 1.18 17.70 16.87
N ALA A 713 0.94 16.53 17.47
CA ALA A 713 1.88 15.91 18.41
C ALA A 713 3.30 15.68 17.83
N PHE A 714 3.41 15.47 16.51
CA PHE A 714 4.71 15.28 15.85
C PHE A 714 5.46 16.60 15.58
N GLU A 715 4.77 17.74 15.55
CA GLU A 715 5.37 19.09 15.45
C GLU A 715 5.69 19.68 16.83
N ARG A 716 4.93 19.30 17.88
CA ARG A 716 5.20 19.69 19.28
C ARG A 716 6.52 19.15 19.83
N ARG A 717 7.13 18.15 19.18
CA ARG A 717 8.37 17.46 19.63
C ARG A 717 9.63 17.85 18.83
N ILE A 718 9.74 19.10 18.39
CA ILE A 718 11.03 19.65 17.93
C ILE A 718 11.73 20.32 19.12
N GLY A 719 12.08 19.52 20.13
CA GLY A 719 13.07 19.86 21.15
C GLY A 719 14.28 18.93 20.96
N PRO A 720 15.49 19.28 21.45
CA PRO A 720 16.67 18.45 21.27
C PRO A 720 16.36 17.03 21.76
N SER A 721 16.52 16.05 20.87
CA SER A 721 16.16 14.68 21.17
C SER A 721 16.83 14.23 22.48
N ARG A 722 16.11 13.55 23.36
CA ARG A 722 16.66 12.92 24.57
C ARG A 722 17.80 11.91 24.28
N ARG A 723 18.09 11.61 23.00
CA ARG A 723 19.27 10.83 22.58
C ARG A 723 20.58 11.63 22.57
N GLY A 724 20.54 12.96 22.52
CA GLY A 724 21.74 13.82 22.58
C GLY A 724 22.35 13.96 23.99
N LEU A 725 21.55 13.73 25.05
CA LEU A 725 21.98 13.89 26.44
C LEU A 725 22.65 12.64 27.05
N ARG A 726 22.73 11.51 26.32
CA ARG A 726 23.36 10.27 26.77
C ARG A 726 24.76 10.01 26.19
N ARG A 727 25.32 10.96 25.43
CA ARG A 727 26.71 10.91 24.93
C ARG A 727 27.65 11.95 25.56
N ARG A 728 27.20 12.63 26.62
CA ARG A 728 28.04 13.43 27.50
C ARG A 728 27.80 13.03 28.95
N ARG A 729 28.15 11.80 29.28
CA ARG A 729 28.57 11.33 30.61
C ARG A 729 29.48 10.14 30.40
#